data_AF-A0A2E3NBN9-F1
#
_entry.id   AF-A0A2E3NBN9-F1
#
_cell.length_a   1.000
_cell.length_b   1.000
_cell.length_c   1.000
_cell.angle_alpha   90.00
_cell.angle_beta   90.00
_cell.angle_gamma   90.00
#
_symmetry.space_group_name_H-M   'P 1'
#
loop_
_entity.id
_entity.type
_entity.pdbx_description
1 polymer ?
#
loop_
_entity_poly.entity_id
_entity_poly.type
_entity_poly.pdbx_seq_one_letter_code
_entity_poly.pdbx_strand_id
1 'polypeptide(L)'
;MPPSEQNETQGLESPGPDRRQWISFWSLMGLQAQNAFNDKALQFTLVPLGAWVAAMVGAQWGSTLPHLLGMLILLPFILFAPLAGWASDSFSKTRVIRLAAWMQLVVFAVVLSSFRMEFLPLAVACFFFLAVQSTILSPAKNGIIKELLGSSRLGFASGIMQMFTILAILAGQILIGIWFSSRLEATGSGWTAGLLPMILVSLGAVVTLVMAYMIEVVPAPARKPFRLSLAVSHFQQLRQLLNSRPLRLSALGIAYFWAFGAIVQFITLQIAGELYPDGHPNFGRATSYMMLAASGGIGVGSILGALINKRHIELGLNPLGGIIMTVSSLLIVLARPESWFFYTVLAIAGLGAAFFFVPINAFLQDECDPDQRGNILAGSALLNCLGMAGAVVLQLAMLKLGLSPATQFLLLALVSVMATFYVMRLLPRAFVKMLAFSALRAFYRIETIHPERMPEKGGVLLTPNHVSYLDALILTAASPRPVRFLMVSDYFEKPIVGKVAKLFDTVPISSKRAKDAIQVAAAAVKEGTVVCIFPEGELSRSGFMGEFKRGMELIARKADCLIQPVYLDGLWKSIFSAERGKFFWKRPRAIPFGVRVAFGEAWPAKEYRAGDVRRELNILAGEVFARRHESAKKVKDFLRQRHLDHRALHWVNGVQACSCTWGEVLELLEQGKEPSALAHGHPGAEQWLEDWRALDGLDEEEWGGLLLNAHQLADPYNLGDGKAAVTIDSLAPLAVRRVWGLLLPVITRVEVVVLGPDDGAAELGLLSREKLLLRDLIGTDRMREVHRVAGAAGVPLTLYLFGEGPQNAGDAGKGIFTAHESAGRVLSFSMPPDPVINKGDVAHPGWMEQSYGRMLPGFVVHGTEEGVELSGRMLSQKLVLPGWSVDERGFLSES
;
A
#
# COMPACT_ATOMS: atom_id res chain seq x y z
N MET A 1 -41.45 37.32 -21.70
CA MET A 1 -41.00 36.14 -22.47
C MET A 1 -39.64 36.45 -23.08
N PRO A 2 -38.55 35.96 -22.47
CA PRO A 2 -37.23 35.95 -23.10
C PRO A 2 -36.97 34.62 -23.81
N PRO A 3 -36.00 34.57 -24.74
CA PRO A 3 -35.74 33.41 -25.57
C PRO A 3 -35.24 32.23 -24.74
N SER A 4 -35.90 31.12 -24.99
CA SER A 4 -35.65 29.74 -24.59
C SER A 4 -34.20 29.27 -24.73
N GLU A 5 -33.69 28.66 -23.66
CA GLU A 5 -33.17 27.28 -23.64
C GLU A 5 -32.44 26.78 -24.91
N GLN A 6 -31.22 27.24 -25.18
CA GLN A 6 -30.28 26.54 -26.06
C GLN A 6 -28.81 26.79 -25.70
N ASN A 7 -28.38 26.61 -24.43
CA ASN A 7 -26.94 26.64 -24.12
C ASN A 7 -26.48 25.79 -22.93
N GLU A 8 -27.21 24.73 -22.56
CA GLU A 8 -26.79 23.81 -21.48
C GLU A 8 -26.53 22.35 -21.91
N THR A 9 -26.49 22.08 -23.22
CA THR A 9 -26.06 20.78 -23.73
C THR A 9 -24.92 20.96 -24.72
N GLN A 10 -23.69 20.78 -24.25
CA GLN A 10 -22.56 20.11 -24.91
C GLN A 10 -21.24 20.51 -24.25
N GLY A 11 -21.01 20.00 -23.04
CA GLY A 11 -19.65 19.62 -22.64
C GLY A 11 -19.24 18.35 -23.41
N LEU A 12 -19.16 18.45 -24.75
CA LEU A 12 -18.59 17.39 -25.57
C LEU A 12 -17.11 17.32 -25.21
N GLU A 13 -16.70 16.21 -24.60
CA GLU A 13 -15.31 15.80 -24.56
C GLU A 13 -14.72 16.03 -25.96
N SER A 14 -13.69 16.88 -26.06
CA SER A 14 -12.98 17.10 -27.31
C SER A 14 -12.63 15.73 -27.91
N PRO A 15 -12.92 15.46 -29.19
CA PRO A 15 -12.61 14.17 -29.80
C PRO A 15 -11.16 13.81 -29.50
N GLY A 16 -10.95 12.59 -29.02
CA GLY A 16 -9.62 12.11 -28.64
C GLY A 16 -8.63 12.21 -29.81
N PRO A 17 -7.32 12.24 -29.51
CA PRO A 17 -6.32 12.52 -30.53
C PRO A 17 -6.37 11.51 -31.68
N ASP A 18 -6.33 12.01 -32.91
CA ASP A 18 -6.39 11.20 -34.12
C ASP A 18 -5.08 10.40 -34.34
N ARG A 19 -5.08 9.50 -35.33
CA ARG A 19 -3.90 8.69 -35.66
C ARG A 19 -2.68 9.54 -36.01
N ARG A 20 -2.87 10.71 -36.62
CA ARG A 20 -1.80 11.61 -37.06
C ARG A 20 -1.18 12.38 -35.90
N GLN A 21 -1.98 12.78 -34.93
CA GLN A 21 -1.55 13.39 -33.67
C GLN A 21 -0.76 12.39 -32.82
N TRP A 22 -1.16 11.11 -32.81
CA TRP A 22 -0.37 10.05 -32.19
C TRP A 22 0.97 9.81 -32.87
N ILE A 23 1.01 9.80 -34.21
CA ILE A 23 2.28 9.73 -34.95
C ILE A 23 3.16 10.93 -34.59
N SER A 24 2.60 12.14 -34.58
CA SER A 24 3.31 13.36 -34.21
C SER A 24 3.87 13.30 -32.78
N PHE A 25 3.09 12.76 -31.84
CA PHE A 25 3.52 12.55 -30.46
C PHE A 25 4.71 11.58 -30.38
N TRP A 26 4.64 10.42 -31.02
CA TRP A 26 5.74 9.45 -31.00
C TRP A 26 6.98 9.93 -31.77
N SER A 27 6.81 10.66 -32.87
CA SER A 27 7.92 11.33 -33.56
C SER A 27 8.59 12.37 -32.67
N LEU A 28 7.83 13.12 -31.87
CA LEU A 28 8.37 14.04 -30.88
C LEU A 28 9.16 13.30 -29.78
N MET A 29 8.65 12.16 -29.29
CA MET A 29 9.37 11.35 -28.29
C MET A 29 10.71 10.83 -28.83
N GLY A 30 10.71 10.33 -30.07
CA GLY A 30 11.95 9.88 -30.75
C GLY A 30 12.95 11.02 -30.95
N LEU A 31 12.47 12.18 -31.43
CA LEU A 31 13.29 13.39 -31.60
C LEU A 31 13.94 13.83 -30.29
N GLN A 32 13.17 13.85 -29.20
CA GLN A 32 13.67 14.24 -27.89
C GLN A 32 14.68 13.25 -27.31
N ALA A 33 14.40 11.95 -27.46
CA ALA A 33 15.34 10.91 -27.04
C ALA A 33 16.66 11.07 -27.80
N GLN A 34 16.61 11.24 -29.12
CA GLN A 34 17.82 11.44 -29.93
C GLN A 34 18.57 12.72 -29.53
N ASN A 35 17.87 13.82 -29.25
CA ASN A 35 18.50 15.06 -28.78
C ASN A 35 19.25 14.85 -27.45
N ALA A 36 18.61 14.21 -26.47
CA ALA A 36 19.22 13.94 -25.17
C ALA A 36 20.40 12.95 -25.24
N PHE A 37 20.28 11.93 -26.11
CA PHE A 37 21.37 11.01 -26.42
C PHE A 37 22.55 11.75 -27.05
N ASN A 38 22.30 12.60 -28.05
CA ASN A 38 23.33 13.34 -28.78
C ASN A 38 24.14 14.28 -27.87
N ASP A 39 23.47 15.01 -26.97
CA ASP A 39 24.13 15.87 -25.98
C ASP A 39 25.13 15.05 -25.14
N LYS A 40 24.70 13.88 -24.65
CA LYS A 40 25.54 13.03 -23.81
C LYS A 40 26.60 12.27 -24.59
N ALA A 41 26.30 11.85 -25.81
CA ALA A 41 27.24 11.17 -26.68
C ALA A 41 28.41 12.09 -27.04
N LEU A 42 28.14 13.35 -27.42
CA LEU A 42 29.21 14.31 -27.69
C LEU A 42 30.00 14.62 -26.41
N GLN A 43 29.33 14.85 -25.28
CA GLN A 43 30.01 15.07 -23.99
C GLN A 43 30.95 13.91 -23.63
N PHE A 44 30.47 12.66 -23.69
CA PHE A 44 31.23 11.46 -23.32
C PHE A 44 32.24 11.01 -24.38
N THR A 45 32.24 11.63 -25.55
CA THR A 45 33.35 11.51 -26.53
C THR A 45 34.42 12.57 -26.24
N LEU A 46 34.02 13.82 -26.00
CA LEU A 46 34.95 14.93 -25.79
C LEU A 46 35.75 14.82 -24.49
N VAL A 47 35.17 14.25 -23.44
CA VAL A 47 35.86 14.06 -22.15
C VAL A 47 37.09 13.13 -22.29
N PRO A 48 36.97 11.86 -22.73
CA PRO A 48 38.13 10.99 -22.91
C PRO A 48 39.06 11.47 -24.04
N LEU A 49 38.51 12.03 -25.13
CA LEU A 49 39.32 12.62 -26.21
C LEU A 49 40.19 13.77 -25.70
N GLY A 50 39.62 14.70 -24.95
CA GLY A 50 40.37 15.83 -24.43
C GLY A 50 41.38 15.44 -23.36
N ALA A 51 41.10 14.42 -22.55
CA ALA A 51 42.09 13.85 -21.64
C ALA A 51 43.29 13.27 -22.42
N TRP A 52 43.02 12.53 -23.51
CA TRP A 52 44.06 11.99 -24.38
C TRP A 52 44.84 13.07 -25.13
N VAL A 53 44.18 14.07 -25.71
CA VAL A 53 44.86 15.21 -26.38
C VAL A 53 45.73 15.97 -25.37
N ALA A 54 45.21 16.25 -24.18
CA ALA A 54 45.96 16.94 -23.13
C ALA A 54 47.21 16.16 -22.72
N ALA A 55 47.12 14.84 -22.61
CA ALA A 55 48.27 13.96 -22.35
C ALA A 55 49.32 14.05 -23.46
N MET A 56 48.91 14.05 -24.73
CA MET A 56 49.82 14.16 -25.87
C MET A 56 50.59 15.49 -25.93
N VAL A 57 49.94 16.60 -25.53
CA VAL A 57 50.57 17.93 -25.52
C VAL A 57 51.17 18.31 -24.16
N GLY A 58 51.17 17.40 -23.18
CA GLY A 58 51.69 17.64 -21.82
C GLY A 58 50.93 18.72 -21.05
N ALA A 59 49.64 18.93 -21.34
CA ALA A 59 48.87 20.01 -20.78
C ALA A 59 47.97 19.58 -19.61
N GLN A 60 47.88 20.41 -18.58
CA GLN A 60 47.12 20.11 -17.36
C GLN A 60 45.60 20.37 -17.49
N TRP A 61 45.14 21.00 -18.57
CA TRP A 61 43.72 21.35 -18.73
C TRP A 61 42.81 20.13 -18.96
N GLY A 62 43.35 18.94 -19.27
CA GLY A 62 42.58 17.72 -19.49
C GLY A 62 41.67 17.33 -18.32
N SER A 63 42.11 17.55 -17.09
CA SER A 63 41.32 17.28 -15.86
C SER A 63 40.19 18.31 -15.64
N THR A 64 40.33 19.52 -16.19
CA THR A 64 39.34 20.61 -16.06
C THR A 64 38.30 20.59 -17.17
N LEU A 65 38.58 19.94 -18.31
CA LEU A 65 37.68 19.90 -19.46
C LEU A 65 36.28 19.34 -19.15
N PRO A 66 36.10 18.26 -18.35
CA PRO A 66 34.76 17.77 -18.05
C PRO A 66 33.89 18.81 -17.33
N HIS A 67 34.50 19.64 -16.47
CA HIS A 67 33.84 20.72 -15.75
C HIS A 67 33.47 21.87 -16.69
N LEU A 68 34.35 22.22 -17.62
CA LEU A 68 34.07 23.20 -18.67
C LEU A 68 32.86 22.75 -19.50
N LEU A 69 32.85 21.51 -19.99
CA LEU A 69 31.71 20.94 -20.70
C LEU A 69 30.45 20.92 -19.83
N GLY A 70 30.58 20.60 -18.54
CA GLY A 70 29.50 20.69 -17.55
C GLY A 70 28.91 22.09 -17.43
N MET A 71 29.71 23.16 -17.52
CA MET A 71 29.21 24.53 -17.50
C MET A 71 28.61 24.95 -18.86
N LEU A 72 29.24 24.53 -19.97
CA LEU A 72 28.79 24.87 -21.32
C LEU A 72 27.42 24.30 -21.67
N ILE A 73 27.03 23.15 -21.10
CA ILE A 73 25.68 22.60 -21.30
C ILE A 73 24.61 23.37 -20.49
N LEU A 74 24.98 23.98 -19.36
CA LEU A 74 24.05 24.68 -18.47
C LEU A 74 23.87 26.15 -18.85
N LEU A 75 24.94 26.80 -19.30
CA LEU A 75 24.98 28.24 -19.53
C LEU A 75 23.91 28.72 -20.55
N PRO A 76 23.69 28.06 -21.70
CA PRO A 76 22.63 28.44 -22.62
C PRO A 76 21.23 28.41 -22.00
N PHE A 77 20.92 27.42 -21.15
CA PHE A 77 19.64 27.34 -20.46
C PHE A 77 19.45 28.49 -19.46
N ILE A 78 20.53 28.94 -18.81
CA ILE A 78 20.47 30.10 -17.90
C ILE A 78 20.29 31.40 -18.69
N LEU A 79 21.00 31.57 -19.81
CA LEU A 79 21.02 32.84 -20.55
C LEU A 79 19.86 33.01 -21.54
N PHE A 80 19.52 31.94 -22.27
CA PHE A 80 18.67 32.02 -23.46
C PHE A 80 17.28 31.38 -23.28
N ALA A 81 16.98 30.74 -22.14
CA ALA A 81 15.66 30.13 -21.92
C ALA A 81 14.46 31.09 -22.12
N PRO A 82 14.48 32.38 -21.74
CA PRO A 82 13.36 33.28 -22.00
C PRO A 82 13.19 33.62 -23.47
N LEU A 83 14.31 33.78 -24.17
CA LEU A 83 14.32 34.05 -25.60
C LEU A 83 13.74 32.84 -26.36
N ALA A 84 14.14 31.64 -25.96
CA ALA A 84 13.57 30.39 -26.47
C ALA A 84 12.07 30.26 -26.16
N GLY A 85 11.64 30.63 -24.95
CA GLY A 85 10.23 30.66 -24.56
C GLY A 85 9.42 31.63 -25.42
N TRP A 86 9.91 32.85 -25.59
CA TRP A 86 9.29 33.84 -26.47
C TRP A 86 9.21 33.37 -27.93
N ALA A 87 10.27 32.73 -28.44
CA ALA A 87 10.29 32.19 -29.80
C ALA A 87 9.24 31.07 -29.97
N SER A 88 9.11 30.18 -28.97
CA SER A 88 8.08 29.13 -28.95
C SER A 88 6.65 29.66 -28.85
N ASP A 89 6.46 30.82 -28.23
CA ASP A 89 5.15 31.46 -28.08
C ASP A 89 4.75 32.32 -29.29
N SER A 90 5.74 32.87 -30.00
CA SER A 90 5.53 33.85 -31.09
C SER A 90 5.57 33.22 -32.48
N PHE A 91 6.22 32.07 -32.62
CA PHE A 91 6.30 31.31 -33.86
C PHE A 91 5.58 29.96 -33.70
N SER A 92 5.22 29.33 -34.82
CA SER A 92 4.69 27.96 -34.81
C SER A 92 5.71 27.02 -34.15
N LYS A 93 5.27 26.28 -33.13
CA LYS A 93 6.12 25.35 -32.37
C LYS A 93 6.78 24.33 -33.29
N THR A 94 6.06 23.84 -34.30
CA THR A 94 6.61 22.95 -35.33
C THR A 94 7.76 23.58 -36.10
N ARG A 95 7.72 24.89 -36.40
CA ARG A 95 8.83 25.59 -37.07
C ARG A 95 10.05 25.71 -36.15
N VAL A 96 9.83 26.01 -34.87
CA VAL A 96 10.93 26.08 -33.87
C VAL A 96 11.60 24.72 -33.71
N ILE A 97 10.82 23.63 -33.65
CA ILE A 97 11.34 22.25 -33.60
C ILE A 97 12.16 21.91 -34.85
N ARG A 98 11.66 22.25 -36.05
CA ARG A 98 12.38 22.01 -37.31
C ARG A 98 13.67 22.82 -37.41
N LEU A 99 13.65 24.08 -36.97
CA LEU A 99 14.85 24.91 -36.89
C LEU A 99 15.89 24.28 -35.97
N ALA A 100 15.46 23.82 -34.78
CA ALA A 100 16.35 23.15 -33.84
C ALA A 100 16.96 21.86 -34.43
N ALA A 101 16.17 21.06 -35.16
CA ALA A 101 16.69 19.87 -35.84
C ALA A 101 17.71 20.20 -36.94
N TRP A 102 17.51 21.28 -37.70
CA TRP A 102 18.50 21.78 -38.66
C TRP A 102 19.79 22.26 -37.99
N MET A 103 19.66 23.05 -36.91
CA MET A 103 20.81 23.49 -36.12
C MET A 103 21.64 22.30 -35.63
N GLN A 104 20.97 21.27 -35.12
CA GLN A 104 21.61 20.04 -34.66
C GLN A 104 22.41 19.35 -35.79
N LEU A 105 21.82 19.20 -36.98
CA LEU A 105 22.49 18.61 -38.14
C LEU A 105 23.72 19.41 -38.58
N VAL A 106 23.60 20.75 -38.63
CA VAL A 106 24.71 21.64 -38.97
C VAL A 106 25.84 21.53 -37.94
N VAL A 107 25.50 21.56 -36.65
CA VAL A 107 26.48 21.41 -35.57
C VAL A 107 27.23 20.09 -35.71
N PHE A 108 26.55 18.97 -35.97
CA PHE A 108 27.21 17.68 -36.15
C PHE A 108 28.07 17.60 -37.42
N ALA A 109 27.70 18.26 -38.51
CA ALA A 109 28.56 18.39 -39.69
C ALA A 109 29.87 19.13 -39.37
N VAL A 110 29.80 20.17 -38.53
CA VAL A 110 30.99 20.90 -38.06
C VAL A 110 31.78 20.07 -37.05
N VAL A 111 31.13 19.27 -36.19
CA VAL A 111 31.81 18.29 -35.31
C VAL A 111 32.64 17.31 -36.14
N LEU A 112 32.06 16.71 -37.19
CA LEU A 112 32.81 15.80 -38.08
C LEU A 112 34.01 16.48 -38.72
N SER A 113 33.85 17.73 -39.16
CA SER A 113 34.94 18.54 -39.72
C SER A 113 36.04 18.80 -38.68
N SER A 114 35.66 19.13 -37.44
CA SER A 114 36.59 19.33 -36.33
C SER A 114 37.40 18.08 -35.99
N PHE A 115 36.78 16.89 -36.00
CA PHE A 115 37.48 15.62 -35.79
C PHE A 115 38.42 15.29 -36.94
N ARG A 116 38.06 15.64 -38.18
CA ARG A 116 38.94 15.44 -39.35
C ARG A 116 40.14 16.38 -39.35
N MET A 117 39.96 17.59 -38.83
CA MET A 117 40.99 18.62 -38.66
C MET A 117 41.78 18.48 -37.36
N GLU A 118 41.43 17.53 -36.49
CA GLU A 118 42.04 17.31 -35.18
C GLU A 118 42.02 18.57 -34.28
N PHE A 119 40.96 19.38 -34.39
CA PHE A 119 40.88 20.70 -33.74
C PHE A 119 39.87 20.73 -32.59
N LEU A 120 40.34 20.41 -31.37
CA LEU A 120 39.51 20.25 -30.17
C LEU A 120 38.69 21.50 -29.79
N PRO A 121 39.23 22.73 -29.84
CA PRO A 121 38.45 23.93 -29.49
C PRO A 121 37.18 24.10 -30.33
N LEU A 122 37.21 23.73 -31.62
CA LEU A 122 36.02 23.77 -32.46
C LEU A 122 34.99 22.73 -32.04
N ALA A 123 35.39 21.51 -31.64
CA ALA A 123 34.47 20.51 -31.12
C ALA A 123 33.79 20.96 -29.81
N VAL A 124 34.56 21.62 -28.93
CA VAL A 124 34.04 22.20 -27.68
C VAL A 124 33.09 23.38 -27.97
N ALA A 125 33.40 24.22 -28.96
CA ALA A 125 32.49 25.28 -29.40
C ALA A 125 31.18 24.71 -29.98
N CYS A 126 31.26 23.64 -30.78
CA CYS A 126 30.09 22.92 -31.28
C CYS A 126 29.23 22.37 -30.14
N PHE A 127 29.83 21.86 -29.07
CA PHE A 127 29.09 21.40 -27.89
C PHE A 127 28.27 22.53 -27.23
N PHE A 128 28.81 23.76 -27.17
CA PHE A 128 28.05 24.93 -26.73
C PHE A 128 26.88 25.25 -27.67
N PHE A 129 27.09 25.22 -28.98
CA PHE A 129 26.01 25.46 -29.96
C PHE A 129 24.93 24.37 -29.93
N LEU A 130 25.30 23.13 -29.64
CA LEU A 130 24.36 22.05 -29.40
C LEU A 130 23.49 22.35 -28.17
N ALA A 131 24.08 22.82 -27.06
CA ALA A 131 23.34 23.22 -25.87
C ALA A 131 22.42 24.46 -26.11
N VAL A 132 22.84 25.40 -26.96
CA VAL A 132 21.98 26.51 -27.44
C VAL A 132 20.77 25.97 -28.21
N GLN A 133 20.99 25.01 -29.11
CA GLN A 133 19.93 24.34 -29.85
C GLN A 133 18.95 23.61 -28.92
N SER A 134 19.45 22.84 -27.95
CA SER A 134 18.64 22.17 -26.92
C SER A 134 17.80 23.16 -26.09
N THR A 135 18.35 24.35 -25.81
CA THR A 135 17.62 25.43 -25.11
C THR A 135 16.45 25.94 -25.95
N ILE A 136 16.65 26.15 -27.26
CA ILE A 136 15.60 26.58 -28.19
C ILE A 136 14.50 25.53 -28.32
N LEU A 137 14.87 24.25 -28.39
CA LEU A 137 13.93 23.14 -28.53
C LEU A 137 13.04 22.95 -27.30
N SER A 138 13.54 23.22 -26.09
CA SER A 138 12.90 22.81 -24.83
C SER A 138 11.49 23.41 -24.60
N PRO A 139 11.25 24.73 -24.76
CA PRO A 139 9.91 25.29 -24.64
C PRO A 139 8.95 24.80 -25.73
N ALA A 140 9.45 24.64 -26.97
CA ALA A 140 8.64 24.23 -28.12
C ALA A 140 8.11 22.80 -27.98
N LYS A 141 8.95 21.85 -27.55
CA LYS A 141 8.53 20.46 -27.32
C LYS A 141 7.52 20.32 -26.17
N ASN A 142 7.69 21.07 -25.09
CA ASN A 142 6.76 21.02 -23.96
C ASN A 142 5.41 21.67 -24.33
N GLY A 143 5.44 22.73 -25.13
CA GLY A 143 4.24 23.45 -25.56
C GLY A 143 3.40 22.73 -26.62
N ILE A 144 4.01 21.92 -27.50
CA ILE A 144 3.28 21.26 -28.60
C ILE A 144 2.49 20.04 -28.12
N ILE A 145 2.91 19.39 -27.03
CA ILE A 145 2.21 18.24 -26.43
C ILE A 145 0.77 18.61 -26.04
N LYS A 146 0.59 19.80 -25.46
CA LYS A 146 -0.74 20.32 -25.09
C LYS A 146 -1.65 20.46 -26.30
N GLU A 147 -1.10 20.84 -27.45
CA GLU A 147 -1.83 21.02 -28.71
C GLU A 147 -2.14 19.69 -29.41
N LEU A 148 -1.26 18.68 -29.27
CA LEU A 148 -1.44 17.37 -29.89
C LEU A 148 -2.40 16.45 -29.12
N LEU A 149 -2.35 16.46 -27.78
CA LEU A 149 -3.05 15.48 -26.94
C LEU A 149 -4.11 16.08 -26.00
N GLY A 150 -4.21 17.42 -25.96
CA GLY A 150 -5.10 18.12 -25.05
C GLY A 150 -4.61 18.16 -23.58
N SER A 151 -5.23 19.02 -22.77
CA SER A 151 -4.85 19.24 -21.37
C SER A 151 -5.09 18.00 -20.48
N SER A 152 -6.07 17.17 -20.81
CA SER A 152 -6.45 15.98 -20.02
C SER A 152 -5.38 14.88 -20.03
N ARG A 153 -4.58 14.78 -21.11
CA ARG A 153 -3.54 13.75 -21.28
C ARG A 153 -2.12 14.26 -21.03
N LEU A 154 -1.99 15.50 -20.56
CA LEU A 154 -0.70 16.18 -20.40
C LEU A 154 0.20 15.50 -19.37
N GLY A 155 -0.37 14.93 -18.30
CA GLY A 155 0.36 14.16 -17.29
C GLY A 155 0.99 12.87 -17.86
N PHE A 156 0.21 12.08 -18.59
CA PHE A 156 0.68 10.87 -19.28
C PHE A 156 1.82 11.19 -20.27
N ALA A 157 1.59 12.19 -21.12
CA ALA A 157 2.56 12.61 -22.12
C ALA A 157 3.87 13.10 -21.48
N SER A 158 3.78 13.89 -20.41
CA SER A 158 4.94 14.35 -19.65
C SER A 158 5.71 13.19 -19.01
N GLY A 159 5.01 12.17 -18.50
CA GLY A 159 5.63 10.97 -17.93
C GLY A 159 6.45 10.18 -18.94
N ILE A 160 5.87 9.86 -20.11
CA ILE A 160 6.57 9.16 -21.19
C ILE A 160 7.77 9.97 -21.67
N MET A 161 7.59 11.27 -21.86
CA MET A 161 8.64 12.18 -22.30
C MET A 161 9.86 12.16 -21.38
N GLN A 162 9.64 12.19 -20.07
CA GLN A 162 10.74 12.11 -19.09
C GLN A 162 11.44 10.75 -19.13
N MET A 163 10.68 9.65 -19.26
CA MET A 163 11.25 8.31 -19.37
C MET A 163 12.20 8.17 -20.57
N PHE A 164 11.76 8.58 -21.76
CA PHE A 164 12.59 8.53 -22.98
C PHE A 164 13.86 9.39 -22.85
N THR A 165 13.73 10.56 -22.21
CA THR A 165 14.87 11.47 -21.99
C THR A 165 15.90 10.84 -21.07
N ILE A 166 15.48 10.26 -19.95
CA ILE A 166 16.37 9.59 -18.99
C ILE A 166 17.06 8.41 -19.68
N LEU A 167 16.31 7.51 -20.33
CA LEU A 167 16.90 6.35 -21.02
C LEU A 167 17.92 6.76 -22.10
N ALA A 168 17.65 7.82 -22.86
CA ALA A 168 18.56 8.33 -23.86
C ALA A 168 19.85 8.91 -23.25
N ILE A 169 19.75 9.65 -22.14
CA ILE A 169 20.90 10.14 -21.38
C ILE A 169 21.75 8.94 -20.93
N LEU A 170 21.13 7.91 -20.35
CA LEU A 170 21.83 6.69 -19.92
C LEU A 170 22.58 6.03 -21.08
N ALA A 171 21.87 5.78 -22.19
CA ALA A 171 22.45 5.13 -23.35
C ALA A 171 23.66 5.92 -23.90
N GLY A 172 23.55 7.25 -23.97
CA GLY A 172 24.64 8.11 -24.44
C GLY A 172 25.86 8.08 -23.51
N GLN A 173 25.65 8.08 -22.20
CA GLN A 173 26.74 8.02 -21.21
C GLN A 173 27.45 6.66 -21.20
N ILE A 174 26.70 5.56 -21.33
CA ILE A 174 27.23 4.21 -21.16
C ILE A 174 27.87 3.70 -22.46
N LEU A 175 27.16 3.79 -23.58
CA LEU A 175 27.59 3.13 -24.83
C LEU A 175 28.82 3.81 -25.43
N ILE A 176 28.86 5.14 -25.37
CA ILE A 176 29.89 5.92 -26.07
C ILE A 176 31.24 5.82 -25.38
N GLY A 177 31.30 5.83 -24.05
CA GLY A 177 32.57 5.69 -23.35
C GLY A 177 33.19 4.30 -23.52
N ILE A 178 32.37 3.23 -23.47
CA ILE A 178 32.83 1.85 -23.75
C ILE A 178 33.33 1.73 -25.19
N TRP A 179 32.61 2.31 -26.15
CA TRP A 179 33.00 2.29 -27.56
C TRP A 179 34.28 3.10 -27.81
N PHE A 180 34.37 4.32 -27.29
CA PHE A 180 35.56 5.16 -27.44
C PHE A 180 36.80 4.42 -26.94
N SER A 181 36.72 3.81 -25.76
CA SER A 181 37.79 3.00 -25.18
C SER A 181 38.21 1.83 -26.06
N SER A 182 37.26 1.02 -26.57
CA SER A 182 37.59 -0.14 -27.41
C SER A 182 38.25 0.26 -28.73
N ARG A 183 37.86 1.41 -29.29
CA ARG A 183 38.48 1.94 -30.51
C ARG A 183 39.82 2.58 -30.25
N LEU A 184 40.01 3.24 -29.11
CA LEU A 184 41.30 3.79 -28.72
C LEU A 184 42.34 2.68 -28.54
N GLU A 185 41.96 1.55 -27.93
CA GLU A 185 42.81 0.34 -27.85
C GLU A 185 43.20 -0.19 -29.24
N ALA A 186 42.23 -0.23 -30.18
CA ALA A 186 42.46 -0.80 -31.51
C ALA A 186 43.23 0.13 -32.46
N THR A 187 43.11 1.45 -32.31
CA THR A 187 43.59 2.43 -33.30
C THR A 187 44.73 3.31 -32.80
N GLY A 188 44.95 3.41 -31.48
CA GLY A 188 45.98 4.25 -30.87
C GLY A 188 45.76 5.76 -30.99
N SER A 189 44.73 6.22 -31.70
CA SER A 189 44.41 7.64 -31.89
C SER A 189 43.03 7.99 -31.32
N GLY A 190 42.98 8.97 -30.41
CA GLY A 190 41.73 9.45 -29.83
C GLY A 190 40.80 10.05 -30.88
N TRP A 191 41.34 10.71 -31.90
CA TRP A 191 40.58 11.31 -33.00
C TRP A 191 39.84 10.25 -33.83
N THR A 192 40.54 9.18 -34.23
CA THR A 192 39.93 8.09 -34.99
C THR A 192 38.98 7.25 -34.13
N ALA A 193 39.26 7.13 -32.82
CA ALA A 193 38.40 6.46 -31.86
C ALA A 193 37.04 7.16 -31.70
N GLY A 194 37.03 8.50 -31.65
CA GLY A 194 35.79 9.28 -31.52
C GLY A 194 35.07 9.59 -32.84
N LEU A 195 35.77 9.54 -33.99
CA LEU A 195 35.17 9.87 -35.30
C LEU A 195 34.00 8.95 -35.68
N LEU A 196 34.16 7.63 -35.51
CA LEU A 196 33.12 6.67 -35.90
C LEU A 196 31.81 6.82 -35.09
N PRO A 197 31.84 6.92 -33.74
CA PRO A 197 30.67 7.29 -32.96
C PRO A 197 30.03 8.60 -33.42
N MET A 198 30.81 9.63 -33.75
CA MET A 198 30.28 10.92 -34.21
C MET A 198 29.62 10.84 -35.59
N ILE A 199 30.08 9.96 -36.49
CA ILE A 199 29.40 9.70 -37.77
C ILE A 199 28.00 9.12 -37.51
N LEU A 200 27.88 8.14 -36.61
CA LEU A 200 26.59 7.53 -36.29
C LEU A 200 25.64 8.51 -35.60
N VAL A 201 26.15 9.32 -34.68
CA VAL A 201 25.39 10.41 -34.04
C VAL A 201 24.91 11.42 -35.09
N SER A 202 25.74 11.74 -36.09
CA SER A 202 25.37 12.63 -37.20
C SER A 202 24.28 12.03 -38.09
N LEU A 203 24.33 10.72 -38.37
CA LEU A 203 23.23 10.02 -39.06
C LEU A 203 21.94 10.05 -38.22
N GLY A 204 22.04 9.91 -36.91
CA GLY A 204 20.93 10.10 -35.98
C GLY A 204 20.33 11.52 -36.04
N ALA A 205 21.14 12.56 -36.28
CA ALA A 205 20.64 13.92 -36.50
C ALA A 205 19.81 14.05 -37.80
N VAL A 206 20.15 13.29 -38.85
CA VAL A 206 19.31 13.20 -40.07
C VAL A 206 17.96 12.55 -39.74
N VAL A 207 17.96 11.47 -38.97
CA VAL A 207 16.71 10.82 -38.51
C VAL A 207 15.88 11.79 -37.66
N THR A 208 16.53 12.59 -36.80
CA THR A 208 15.88 13.63 -35.99
C THR A 208 15.17 14.65 -36.89
N LEU A 209 15.81 15.07 -37.97
CA LEU A 209 15.22 15.98 -38.95
C LEU A 209 14.00 15.37 -39.64
N VAL A 210 14.08 14.10 -40.06
CA VAL A 210 12.93 13.38 -40.63
C VAL A 210 11.77 13.33 -39.64
N MET A 211 12.02 12.96 -38.39
CA MET A 211 11.01 12.96 -37.33
C MET A 211 10.38 14.35 -37.11
N ALA A 212 11.17 15.43 -37.20
CA ALA A 212 10.66 16.80 -37.08
C ALA A 212 9.69 17.20 -38.21
N TYR A 213 9.81 16.61 -39.40
CA TYR A 213 8.88 16.81 -40.51
C TYR A 213 7.65 15.89 -40.45
N MET A 214 7.74 14.77 -39.74
CA MET A 214 6.58 13.90 -39.46
C MET A 214 5.59 14.52 -38.46
N ILE A 215 6.04 15.50 -37.66
CA ILE A 215 5.20 16.27 -36.75
C ILE A 215 4.28 17.21 -37.54
N GLU A 216 2.98 17.12 -37.27
CA GLU A 216 1.97 17.99 -37.87
C GLU A 216 2.24 19.48 -37.59
N VAL A 217 1.88 20.32 -38.56
CA VAL A 217 2.08 21.77 -38.46
C VAL A 217 0.99 22.36 -37.59
N VAL A 218 1.36 22.81 -36.40
CA VAL A 218 0.44 23.52 -35.52
C VAL A 218 0.55 25.03 -35.77
N PRO A 219 -0.57 25.76 -35.94
CA PRO A 219 -0.55 27.19 -36.21
C PRO A 219 0.10 27.98 -35.05
N ALA A 220 0.67 29.13 -35.38
CA ALA A 220 1.28 29.99 -34.36
C ALA A 220 0.21 30.56 -33.42
N PRO A 221 0.41 30.52 -32.09
CA PRO A 221 -0.34 31.37 -31.17
C PRO A 221 -0.12 32.84 -31.57
N ALA A 222 -1.10 33.72 -31.34
CA ALA A 222 -1.05 35.12 -31.74
C ALA A 222 0.31 35.79 -31.46
N ARG A 223 0.85 36.53 -32.45
CA ARG A 223 2.19 37.14 -32.38
C ARG A 223 2.33 38.06 -31.17
N LYS A 224 3.20 37.70 -30.21
CA LYS A 224 3.56 38.57 -29.08
C LYS A 224 4.75 39.48 -29.44
N PRO A 225 4.68 40.80 -29.21
CA PRO A 225 5.81 41.70 -29.49
C PRO A 225 7.01 41.38 -28.59
N PHE A 226 8.21 41.41 -29.16
CA PHE A 226 9.45 41.26 -28.40
C PHE A 226 9.67 42.47 -27.49
N ARG A 227 10.04 42.23 -26.23
CA ARG A 227 10.41 43.25 -25.24
C ARG A 227 11.68 42.82 -24.52
N LEU A 228 12.65 43.72 -24.36
CA LEU A 228 13.92 43.39 -23.68
C LEU A 228 13.73 42.86 -22.25
N SER A 229 12.63 43.27 -21.58
CA SER A 229 12.25 42.78 -20.25
C SER A 229 11.96 41.28 -20.20
N LEU A 230 11.68 40.63 -21.34
CA LEU A 230 11.50 39.17 -21.42
C LEU A 230 12.81 38.43 -21.12
N ALA A 231 13.98 38.99 -21.39
CA ALA A 231 15.26 38.33 -21.11
C ALA A 231 15.46 38.04 -19.61
N VAL A 232 14.71 38.72 -18.73
CA VAL A 232 14.78 38.58 -17.27
C VAL A 232 13.51 37.92 -16.71
N SER A 233 12.56 37.51 -17.56
CA SER A 233 11.25 37.00 -17.11
C SER A 233 11.34 35.68 -16.36
N HIS A 234 12.32 34.81 -16.65
CA HIS A 234 12.51 33.58 -15.86
C HIS A 234 12.93 33.85 -14.42
N PHE A 235 13.56 35.00 -14.13
CA PHE A 235 13.90 35.39 -12.76
C PHE A 235 12.66 35.85 -12.00
N GLN A 236 11.68 36.42 -12.70
CA GLN A 236 10.37 36.70 -12.13
C GLN A 236 9.59 35.41 -11.83
N GLN A 237 9.64 34.42 -12.74
CA GLN A 237 9.06 33.09 -12.52
C GLN A 237 9.74 32.36 -11.34
N LEU A 238 11.07 32.44 -11.23
CA LEU A 238 11.81 31.93 -10.08
C LEU A 238 11.37 32.63 -8.80
N ARG A 239 11.26 33.96 -8.80
CA ARG A 239 10.78 34.72 -7.64
C ARG A 239 9.37 34.29 -7.23
N GLN A 240 8.48 34.09 -8.19
CA GLN A 240 7.12 33.60 -7.93
C GLN A 240 7.14 32.22 -7.27
N LEU A 241 7.93 31.29 -7.81
CA LEU A 241 8.14 29.96 -7.22
C LEU A 241 8.69 30.04 -5.79
N LEU A 242 9.64 30.95 -5.53
CA LEU A 242 10.26 31.13 -4.23
C LEU A 242 9.34 31.81 -3.20
N ASN A 243 8.26 32.45 -3.63
CA ASN A 243 7.29 33.08 -2.72
C ASN A 243 6.33 32.06 -2.07
N SER A 244 6.02 30.96 -2.76
CA SER A 244 5.17 29.88 -2.23
C SER A 244 6.01 28.88 -1.44
N ARG A 245 5.71 28.69 -0.14
CA ARG A 245 6.51 27.79 0.72
C ARG A 245 6.49 26.34 0.23
N PRO A 246 5.33 25.71 -0.10
CA PRO A 246 5.33 24.34 -0.62
C PRO A 246 6.12 24.20 -1.93
N LEU A 247 5.90 25.10 -2.89
CA LEU A 247 6.58 25.04 -4.19
C LEU A 247 8.08 25.30 -4.08
N ARG A 248 8.50 26.26 -3.25
CA ARG A 248 9.90 26.56 -2.98
C ARG A 248 10.64 25.36 -2.40
N LEU A 249 10.08 24.72 -1.37
CA LEU A 249 10.72 23.57 -0.72
C LEU A 249 10.84 22.39 -1.69
N SER A 250 9.80 22.15 -2.50
CA SER A 250 9.82 21.10 -3.51
C SER A 250 10.87 21.36 -4.58
N ALA A 251 10.93 22.58 -5.11
CA ALA A 251 11.91 22.97 -6.12
C ALA A 251 13.35 22.93 -5.59
N LEU A 252 13.59 23.36 -4.35
CA LEU A 252 14.90 23.24 -3.71
C LEU A 252 15.33 21.78 -3.55
N GLY A 253 14.41 20.88 -3.22
CA GLY A 253 14.69 19.45 -3.17
C GLY A 253 15.03 18.86 -4.56
N ILE A 254 14.32 19.26 -5.60
CA ILE A 254 14.65 18.86 -6.98
C ILE A 254 16.03 19.39 -7.40
N ALA A 255 16.34 20.65 -7.09
CA ALA A 255 17.64 21.24 -7.39
C ALA A 255 18.77 20.54 -6.62
N TYR A 256 18.54 20.15 -5.37
CA TYR A 256 19.48 19.34 -4.59
C TYR A 256 19.74 17.97 -5.25
N PHE A 257 18.72 17.28 -5.74
CA PHE A 257 18.90 16.02 -6.48
C PHE A 257 19.82 16.19 -7.70
N TRP A 258 19.55 17.21 -8.53
CA TRP A 258 20.38 17.47 -9.73
C TRP A 258 21.81 17.87 -9.37
N ALA A 259 21.99 18.69 -8.32
CA ALA A 259 23.32 19.06 -7.83
C ALA A 259 24.07 17.85 -7.27
N PHE A 260 23.42 16.99 -6.48
CA PHE A 260 24.00 15.75 -5.96
C PHE A 260 24.47 14.84 -7.11
N GLY A 261 23.61 14.60 -8.11
CA GLY A 261 23.95 13.81 -9.28
C GLY A 261 25.13 14.38 -10.08
N ALA A 262 25.18 15.71 -10.25
CA ALA A 262 26.29 16.38 -10.89
C ALA A 262 27.62 16.20 -10.14
N ILE A 263 27.62 16.36 -8.80
CA ILE A 263 28.83 16.14 -7.97
C ILE A 263 29.28 14.68 -8.08
N VAL A 264 28.36 13.71 -7.93
CA VAL A 264 28.69 12.28 -8.07
C VAL A 264 29.30 12.00 -9.45
N GLN A 265 28.71 12.55 -10.53
CA GLN A 265 29.25 12.43 -11.88
C GLN A 265 30.70 12.94 -11.94
N PHE A 266 30.99 14.14 -11.43
CA PHE A 266 32.36 14.66 -11.47
C PHE A 266 33.34 13.89 -10.58
N ILE A 267 32.91 13.43 -9.40
CA ILE A 267 33.76 12.58 -8.55
C ILE A 267 34.11 11.28 -9.28
N THR A 268 33.15 10.63 -9.96
CA THR A 268 33.45 9.41 -10.73
C THR A 268 34.38 9.66 -11.91
N LEU A 269 34.26 10.82 -12.57
CA LEU A 269 35.20 11.24 -13.63
C LEU A 269 36.61 11.47 -13.05
N GLN A 270 36.72 12.06 -11.87
CA GLN A 270 38.00 12.23 -11.17
C GLN A 270 38.61 10.87 -10.80
N ILE A 271 37.84 9.95 -10.21
CA ILE A 271 38.30 8.59 -9.87
C ILE A 271 38.83 7.87 -11.11
N ALA A 272 38.12 7.93 -12.22
CA ALA A 272 38.58 7.32 -13.46
C ALA A 272 39.90 7.94 -13.96
N GLY A 273 40.09 9.26 -13.79
CA GLY A 273 41.33 9.94 -14.13
C GLY A 273 42.50 9.57 -13.22
N GLU A 274 42.25 9.30 -11.94
CA GLU A 274 43.25 8.83 -10.98
C GLU A 274 43.64 7.36 -11.22
N LEU A 275 42.69 6.50 -11.60
CA LEU A 275 42.94 5.09 -11.91
C LEU A 275 43.62 4.89 -13.26
N TYR A 276 43.25 5.70 -14.25
CA TYR A 276 43.68 5.59 -15.64
C TYR A 276 44.22 6.94 -16.14
N PRO A 277 45.41 7.37 -15.66
CA PRO A 277 46.02 8.64 -16.05
C PRO A 277 46.48 8.64 -17.53
N ASP A 278 46.95 9.79 -18.01
CA ASP A 278 47.62 9.96 -19.30
C ASP A 278 46.83 9.51 -20.53
N GLY A 279 45.49 9.64 -20.49
CA GLY A 279 44.62 9.29 -21.61
C GLY A 279 44.52 7.78 -21.86
N HIS A 280 44.75 6.97 -20.82
CA HIS A 280 44.72 5.51 -20.90
C HIS A 280 43.38 4.98 -21.46
N PRO A 281 43.39 3.95 -22.33
CA PRO A 281 42.19 3.50 -23.04
C PRO A 281 41.02 3.09 -22.13
N ASN A 282 41.29 2.54 -20.95
CA ASN A 282 40.22 2.14 -20.01
C ASN A 282 39.50 3.31 -19.30
N PHE A 283 39.97 4.56 -19.40
CA PHE A 283 39.32 5.71 -18.76
C PHE A 283 37.84 5.84 -19.18
N GLY A 284 37.53 5.69 -20.47
CA GLY A 284 36.15 5.74 -20.98
C GLY A 284 35.25 4.59 -20.47
N ARG A 285 35.80 3.38 -20.31
CA ARG A 285 35.08 2.24 -19.72
C ARG A 285 34.78 2.45 -18.25
N ALA A 286 35.76 2.87 -17.47
CA ALA A 286 35.61 3.10 -16.04
C ALA A 286 34.51 4.13 -15.74
N THR A 287 34.55 5.27 -16.42
CA THR A 287 33.50 6.31 -16.30
C THR A 287 32.12 5.78 -16.69
N SER A 288 32.03 4.98 -17.76
CA SER A 288 30.77 4.39 -18.23
C SER A 288 30.19 3.39 -17.23
N TYR A 289 31.00 2.51 -16.63
CA TYR A 289 30.51 1.54 -15.65
C TYR A 289 30.07 2.19 -14.33
N MET A 290 30.78 3.22 -13.86
CA MET A 290 30.35 3.96 -12.68
C MET A 290 29.03 4.70 -12.92
N MET A 291 28.85 5.29 -14.12
CA MET A 291 27.58 5.92 -14.50
C MET A 291 26.47 4.90 -14.75
N LEU A 292 26.77 3.72 -15.27
CA LEU A 292 25.82 2.62 -15.37
C LEU A 292 25.29 2.23 -13.99
N ALA A 293 26.19 2.09 -13.01
CA ALA A 293 25.79 1.78 -11.63
C ALA A 293 24.91 2.89 -11.04
N ALA A 294 25.41 4.14 -10.99
CA ALA A 294 24.67 5.27 -10.42
C ALA A 294 23.30 5.46 -11.09
N SER A 295 23.29 5.55 -12.41
CA SER A 295 22.11 5.95 -13.16
C SER A 295 21.17 4.77 -13.43
N GLY A 296 21.67 3.53 -13.47
CA GLY A 296 20.85 2.32 -13.41
C GLY A 296 20.09 2.21 -12.09
N GLY A 297 20.75 2.57 -10.98
CA GLY A 297 20.11 2.74 -9.67
C GLY A 297 18.96 3.75 -9.70
N ILE A 298 19.16 4.92 -10.33
CA ILE A 298 18.10 5.93 -10.54
C ILE A 298 16.94 5.34 -11.36
N GLY A 299 17.23 4.57 -12.41
CA GLY A 299 16.21 3.92 -13.24
C GLY A 299 15.33 2.95 -12.44
N VAL A 300 15.95 2.03 -11.70
CA VAL A 300 15.23 1.07 -10.84
C VAL A 300 14.45 1.79 -9.74
N GLY A 301 15.08 2.74 -9.05
CA GLY A 301 14.43 3.54 -8.01
C GLY A 301 13.26 4.37 -8.54
N SER A 302 13.32 4.85 -9.79
CA SER A 302 12.23 5.61 -10.41
C SER A 302 11.02 4.73 -10.72
N ILE A 303 11.25 3.50 -11.19
CA ILE A 303 10.19 2.51 -11.43
C ILE A 303 9.53 2.12 -10.10
N LEU A 304 10.33 1.77 -9.09
CA LEU A 304 9.82 1.45 -7.76
C LEU A 304 9.06 2.62 -7.12
N GLY A 305 9.61 3.83 -7.22
CA GLY A 305 8.97 5.06 -6.76
C GLY A 305 7.64 5.30 -7.48
N ALA A 306 7.56 5.10 -8.79
CA ALA A 306 6.31 5.22 -9.55
C ALA A 306 5.26 4.17 -9.14
N LEU A 307 5.68 2.92 -8.87
CA LEU A 307 4.79 1.86 -8.40
C LEU A 307 4.21 2.17 -7.00
N ILE A 308 5.04 2.69 -6.10
CA ILE A 308 4.61 3.10 -4.75
C ILE A 308 3.64 4.29 -4.84
N ASN A 309 3.92 5.27 -5.70
CA ASN A 309 3.10 6.48 -5.88
C ASN A 309 1.88 6.29 -6.81
N LYS A 310 1.53 5.06 -7.21
CA LYS A 310 0.49 4.80 -8.22
C LYS A 310 -0.91 5.34 -7.84
N ARG A 311 -1.26 5.32 -6.54
CA ARG A 311 -2.58 5.73 -6.06
C ARG A 311 -2.60 7.15 -5.46
N HIS A 312 -1.52 7.55 -4.80
CA HIS A 312 -1.35 8.85 -4.18
C HIS A 312 0.14 9.17 -4.02
N ILE A 313 0.46 10.45 -3.87
CA ILE A 313 1.85 10.92 -3.75
C ILE A 313 2.36 10.67 -2.33
N GLU A 314 3.19 9.66 -2.18
CA GLU A 314 3.83 9.21 -0.93
C GLU A 314 5.13 9.99 -0.66
N LEU A 315 4.99 11.20 -0.13
CA LEU A 315 6.12 12.05 0.29
C LEU A 315 6.99 11.42 1.41
N GLY A 316 6.52 10.35 2.06
CA GLY A 316 7.29 9.57 3.03
C GLY A 316 8.51 8.89 2.42
N LEU A 317 8.54 8.73 1.09
CA LEU A 317 9.66 8.14 0.38
C LEU A 317 10.88 9.09 0.33
N ASN A 318 10.68 10.41 0.44
CA ASN A 318 11.80 11.37 0.36
C ASN A 318 12.78 11.26 1.55
N PRO A 319 12.33 11.23 2.82
CA PRO A 319 13.21 10.94 3.95
C PRO A 319 13.98 9.62 3.78
N LEU A 320 13.33 8.56 3.27
CA LEU A 320 13.98 7.28 3.00
C LEU A 320 15.07 7.44 1.93
N GLY A 321 14.77 8.14 0.83
CA GLY A 321 15.74 8.47 -0.21
C GLY A 321 16.96 9.22 0.34
N GLY A 322 16.74 10.22 1.19
CA GLY A 322 17.82 10.96 1.86
C GLY A 322 18.69 10.09 2.77
N ILE A 323 18.10 9.18 3.55
CA ILE A 323 18.83 8.21 4.38
C ILE A 323 19.70 7.32 3.50
N ILE A 324 19.13 6.77 2.42
CA ILE A 324 19.85 5.91 1.48
C ILE A 324 21.02 6.66 0.84
N MET A 325 20.79 7.89 0.34
CA MET A 325 21.86 8.72 -0.23
C MET A 325 22.98 8.98 0.78
N THR A 326 22.62 9.32 2.02
CA THR A 326 23.57 9.59 3.10
C THR A 326 24.42 8.36 3.44
N VAL A 327 23.77 7.22 3.67
CA VAL A 327 24.45 5.96 4.01
C VAL A 327 25.34 5.51 2.86
N SER A 328 24.85 5.59 1.61
CA SER A 328 25.65 5.23 0.44
C SER A 328 26.87 6.14 0.26
N SER A 329 26.74 7.46 0.44
CA SER A 329 27.88 8.37 0.36
C SER A 329 28.95 8.07 1.42
N LEU A 330 28.56 7.65 2.64
CA LEU A 330 29.49 7.20 3.67
C LEU A 330 30.14 5.85 3.35
N LEU A 331 29.36 4.89 2.85
CA LEU A 331 29.86 3.56 2.52
C LEU A 331 30.83 3.58 1.33
N ILE A 332 30.64 4.49 0.36
CA ILE A 332 31.57 4.66 -0.77
C ILE A 332 32.97 5.05 -0.29
N VAL A 333 33.11 5.81 0.80
CA VAL A 333 34.43 6.19 1.36
C VAL A 333 35.24 4.97 1.78
N LEU A 334 34.57 3.89 2.21
CA LEU A 334 35.20 2.63 2.60
C LEU A 334 35.40 1.67 1.42
N ALA A 335 34.81 1.98 0.27
CA ALA A 335 34.82 1.11 -0.89
C ALA A 335 36.10 1.33 -1.72
N ARG A 336 36.74 0.24 -2.15
CA ARG A 336 37.82 0.33 -3.14
C ARG A 336 37.20 0.67 -4.51
N PRO A 337 37.70 1.69 -5.24
CA PRO A 337 37.25 1.99 -6.60
C PRO A 337 37.23 0.73 -7.48
N GLU A 338 36.22 0.62 -8.35
CA GLU A 338 35.95 -0.53 -9.23
C GLU A 338 35.66 -1.89 -8.55
N SER A 339 35.59 -1.96 -7.22
CA SER A 339 35.10 -3.16 -6.55
C SER A 339 33.59 -3.36 -6.79
N TRP A 340 33.13 -4.61 -6.72
CA TRP A 340 31.69 -4.93 -6.79
C TRP A 340 30.89 -4.15 -5.73
N PHE A 341 31.48 -3.96 -4.54
CA PHE A 341 30.89 -3.20 -3.45
C PHE A 341 30.73 -1.73 -3.82
N PHE A 342 31.76 -1.10 -4.42
CA PHE A 342 31.68 0.28 -4.91
C PHE A 342 30.52 0.48 -5.90
N TYR A 343 30.44 -0.37 -6.94
CA TYR A 343 29.35 -0.30 -7.92
C TYR A 343 27.97 -0.52 -7.29
N THR A 344 27.87 -1.47 -6.36
CA THR A 344 26.60 -1.75 -5.67
C THR A 344 26.14 -0.56 -4.83
N VAL A 345 27.03 0.03 -4.03
CA VAL A 345 26.69 1.17 -3.20
C VAL A 345 26.38 2.41 -4.04
N LEU A 346 27.07 2.60 -5.17
CA LEU A 346 26.79 3.67 -6.13
C LEU A 346 25.41 3.50 -6.78
N ALA A 347 25.02 2.26 -7.12
CA ALA A 347 23.66 1.95 -7.58
C ALA A 347 22.60 2.19 -6.50
N ILE A 348 22.88 1.82 -5.25
CA ILE A 348 21.99 2.11 -4.12
C ILE A 348 21.86 3.62 -3.90
N ALA A 349 22.95 4.40 -4.07
CA ALA A 349 22.92 5.86 -4.01
C ALA A 349 21.97 6.44 -5.07
N GLY A 350 22.04 5.93 -6.29
CA GLY A 350 21.12 6.29 -7.38
C GLY A 350 19.66 5.95 -7.08
N LEU A 351 19.40 4.77 -6.51
CA LEU A 351 18.06 4.38 -6.06
C LEU A 351 17.52 5.33 -4.99
N GLY A 352 18.35 5.66 -3.99
CA GLY A 352 18.00 6.65 -2.96
C GLY A 352 17.69 8.02 -3.54
N ALA A 353 18.49 8.47 -4.53
CA ALA A 353 18.27 9.73 -5.22
C ALA A 353 16.92 9.75 -5.98
N ALA A 354 16.52 8.63 -6.59
CA ALA A 354 15.20 8.51 -7.22
C ALA A 354 14.06 8.52 -6.20
N PHE A 355 14.20 7.84 -5.06
CA PHE A 355 13.23 7.87 -3.95
C PHE A 355 13.05 9.27 -3.36
N PHE A 356 14.10 10.10 -3.40
CA PHE A 356 14.04 11.51 -3.03
C PHE A 356 13.34 12.36 -4.10
N PHE A 357 13.68 12.15 -5.37
CA PHE A 357 13.24 12.99 -6.49
C PHE A 357 11.81 12.72 -6.98
N VAL A 358 11.41 11.46 -7.15
CA VAL A 358 10.14 11.11 -7.81
C VAL A 358 8.91 11.69 -7.09
N PRO A 359 8.74 11.52 -5.77
CA PRO A 359 7.55 12.03 -5.09
C PRO A 359 7.53 13.55 -4.99
N ILE A 360 8.69 14.20 -4.77
CA ILE A 360 8.74 15.67 -4.68
C ILE A 360 8.48 16.34 -6.03
N ASN A 361 8.93 15.72 -7.12
CA ASN A 361 8.67 16.21 -8.47
C ASN A 361 7.21 16.02 -8.89
N ALA A 362 6.59 14.91 -8.46
CA ALA A 362 5.15 14.71 -8.62
C ALA A 362 4.37 15.74 -7.80
N PHE A 363 4.74 15.95 -6.53
CA PHE A 363 4.09 16.91 -5.64
C PHE A 363 4.21 18.35 -6.14
N LEU A 364 5.40 18.78 -6.61
CA LEU A 364 5.56 20.11 -7.22
C LEU A 364 4.58 20.31 -8.38
N GLN A 365 4.39 19.28 -9.22
CA GLN A 365 3.50 19.35 -10.37
C GLN A 365 2.03 19.33 -9.99
N ASP A 366 1.65 18.60 -8.95
CA ASP A 366 0.27 18.44 -8.48
C ASP A 366 -0.25 19.70 -7.78
N GLU A 367 0.60 20.36 -6.97
CA GLU A 367 0.27 21.59 -6.25
C GLU A 367 0.21 22.86 -7.13
N CYS A 368 0.55 22.75 -8.41
CA CYS A 368 0.51 23.90 -9.32
C CYS A 368 -0.89 24.13 -9.87
N ASP A 369 -1.36 25.39 -9.84
CA ASP A 369 -2.50 25.80 -10.66
C ASP A 369 -2.25 25.44 -12.13
N PRO A 370 -3.21 24.80 -12.83
CA PRO A 370 -3.04 24.33 -14.21
C PRO A 370 -2.55 25.42 -15.18
N ASP A 371 -2.98 26.66 -14.95
CA ASP A 371 -2.64 27.83 -15.79
C ASP A 371 -1.24 28.40 -15.50
N GLN A 372 -0.69 28.17 -14.30
CA GLN A 372 0.63 28.67 -13.88
C GLN A 372 1.71 27.59 -13.85
N ARG A 373 1.33 26.32 -14.01
CA ARG A 373 2.22 25.15 -13.99
C ARG A 373 3.44 25.32 -14.89
N GLY A 374 3.26 25.82 -16.12
CA GLY A 374 4.38 26.07 -17.05
C GLY A 374 5.40 27.08 -16.52
N ASN A 375 4.95 28.15 -15.88
CA ASN A 375 5.80 29.18 -15.29
C ASN A 375 6.56 28.65 -14.06
N ILE A 376 5.88 27.89 -13.20
CA ILE A 376 6.49 27.29 -12.00
C ILE A 376 7.54 26.24 -12.42
N LEU A 377 7.24 25.41 -13.42
CA LEU A 377 8.20 24.43 -13.96
C LEU A 377 9.40 25.12 -14.61
N ALA A 378 9.21 26.23 -15.31
CA ALA A 378 10.31 27.02 -15.88
C ALA A 378 11.20 27.62 -14.78
N GLY A 379 10.61 28.18 -13.72
CA GLY A 379 11.33 28.66 -12.54
C GLY A 379 12.12 27.54 -11.83
N SER A 380 11.52 26.35 -11.72
CA SER A 380 12.17 25.16 -11.15
C SER A 380 13.35 24.70 -12.02
N ALA A 381 13.18 24.66 -13.34
CA ALA A 381 14.25 24.31 -14.28
C ALA A 381 15.44 25.28 -14.17
N LEU A 382 15.19 26.59 -14.06
CA LEU A 382 16.26 27.56 -13.82
C LEU A 382 16.99 27.30 -12.49
N LEU A 383 16.25 27.03 -11.41
CA LEU A 383 16.85 26.70 -10.12
C LEU A 383 17.71 25.44 -10.20
N ASN A 384 17.29 24.42 -10.96
CA ASN A 384 18.07 23.21 -11.20
C ASN A 384 19.37 23.52 -11.96
N CYS A 385 19.32 24.34 -13.01
CA CYS A 385 20.51 24.79 -13.74
C CYS A 385 21.48 25.56 -12.83
N LEU A 386 20.98 26.46 -12.00
CA LEU A 386 21.79 27.19 -11.01
C LEU A 386 22.40 26.25 -9.97
N GLY A 387 21.63 25.28 -9.47
CA GLY A 387 22.12 24.26 -8.54
C GLY A 387 23.24 23.40 -9.13
N MET A 388 23.08 22.92 -10.37
CA MET A 388 24.11 22.18 -11.09
C MET A 388 25.35 23.04 -11.41
N ALA A 389 25.17 24.31 -11.79
CA ALA A 389 26.28 25.23 -12.01
C ALA A 389 27.07 25.46 -10.70
N GLY A 390 26.36 25.61 -9.58
CA GLY A 390 26.97 25.66 -8.24
C GLY A 390 27.75 24.39 -7.91
N ALA A 391 27.23 23.21 -8.26
CA ALA A 391 27.94 21.93 -8.12
C ALA A 391 29.23 21.87 -8.95
N VAL A 392 29.23 22.36 -10.21
CA VAL A 392 30.43 22.45 -11.05
C VAL A 392 31.49 23.36 -10.40
N VAL A 393 31.09 24.53 -9.91
CA VAL A 393 31.99 25.48 -9.24
C VAL A 393 32.56 24.88 -7.95
N LEU A 394 31.72 24.25 -7.14
CA LEU A 394 32.14 23.58 -5.91
C LEU A 394 33.16 22.47 -6.22
N GLN A 395 32.89 21.64 -7.24
CA GLN A 395 33.81 20.60 -7.67
C GLN A 395 35.17 21.15 -8.11
N LEU A 396 35.17 22.21 -8.92
CA LEU A 396 36.41 22.88 -9.34
C LEU A 396 37.19 23.44 -8.15
N ALA A 397 36.49 23.98 -7.14
CA ALA A 397 37.13 24.44 -5.91
C ALA A 397 37.76 23.27 -5.13
N MET A 398 37.06 22.14 -5.00
CA MET A 398 37.58 20.93 -4.33
C MET A 398 38.81 20.36 -5.05
N LEU A 399 38.82 20.35 -6.39
CA LEU A 399 39.98 19.94 -7.19
C LEU A 399 41.18 20.87 -6.99
N LYS A 400 40.97 22.19 -6.99
CA LYS A 400 42.04 23.17 -6.74
C LYS A 400 42.63 23.05 -5.33
N LEU A 401 41.81 22.64 -4.36
CA LEU A 401 42.24 22.36 -2.99
C LEU A 401 42.92 20.99 -2.83
N GLY A 402 42.99 20.17 -3.89
CA GLY A 402 43.60 18.85 -3.85
C GLY A 402 42.83 17.83 -3.00
N LEU A 403 41.50 18.01 -2.83
CA LEU A 403 40.70 17.10 -2.03
C LEU A 403 40.53 15.75 -2.74
N SER A 404 40.83 14.66 -2.03
CA SER A 404 40.65 13.30 -2.54
C SER A 404 39.17 12.97 -2.79
N PRO A 405 38.84 12.04 -3.72
CA PRO A 405 37.47 11.61 -3.96
C PRO A 405 36.74 11.13 -2.69
N ALA A 406 37.47 10.45 -1.80
CA ALA A 406 36.96 10.02 -0.49
C ALA A 406 36.51 11.20 0.38
N THR A 407 37.30 12.27 0.44
CA THR A 407 36.95 13.50 1.17
C THR A 407 35.75 14.20 0.55
N GLN A 408 35.66 14.21 -0.78
CA GLN A 408 34.53 14.80 -1.50
C GLN A 408 33.23 14.03 -1.24
N PHE A 409 33.25 12.69 -1.23
CA PHE A 409 32.10 11.89 -0.81
C PHE A 409 31.72 12.09 0.66
N LEU A 410 32.70 12.33 1.55
CA LEU A 410 32.42 12.67 2.96
C LEU A 410 31.72 14.03 3.09
N LEU A 411 32.16 15.04 2.34
CA LEU A 411 31.48 16.34 2.28
C LEU A 411 30.06 16.22 1.71
N LEU A 412 29.90 15.41 0.66
CA LEU A 412 28.59 15.11 0.06
C LEU A 412 27.68 14.38 1.07
N ALA A 413 28.23 13.45 1.86
CA ALA A 413 27.51 12.78 2.93
C ALA A 413 27.07 13.79 4.00
N LEU A 414 27.91 14.73 4.41
CA LEU A 414 27.57 15.77 5.39
C LEU A 414 26.39 16.64 4.92
N VAL A 415 26.43 17.10 3.66
CA VAL A 415 25.32 17.84 3.05
C VAL A 415 24.05 16.98 3.01
N SER A 416 24.19 15.69 2.69
CA SER A 416 23.07 14.73 2.65
C SER A 416 22.48 14.46 4.04
N VAL A 417 23.30 14.39 5.10
CA VAL A 417 22.83 14.29 6.50
C VAL A 417 21.98 15.51 6.84
N MET A 418 22.48 16.72 6.53
CA MET A 418 21.75 17.96 6.82
C MET A 418 20.41 18.02 6.07
N ALA A 419 20.41 17.69 4.78
CA ALA A 419 19.21 17.64 3.96
C ALA A 419 18.21 16.59 4.47
N THR A 420 18.69 15.39 4.79
CA THR A 420 17.86 14.29 5.30
C THR A 420 17.24 14.64 6.64
N PHE A 421 18.02 15.22 7.56
CA PHE A 421 17.52 15.67 8.86
C PHE A 421 16.46 16.77 8.71
N TYR A 422 16.69 17.72 7.81
CA TYR A 422 15.72 18.77 7.50
C TYR A 422 14.41 18.19 6.95
N VAL A 423 14.50 17.26 6.00
CA VAL A 423 13.34 16.60 5.39
C VAL A 423 12.59 15.71 6.39
N MET A 424 13.29 14.99 7.27
CA MET A 424 12.66 14.22 8.36
C MET A 424 11.88 15.11 9.33
N ARG A 425 12.37 16.33 9.62
CA ARG A 425 11.65 17.32 10.43
C ARG A 425 10.47 17.95 9.69
N LEU A 426 10.57 18.08 8.37
CA LEU A 426 9.51 18.64 7.53
C LEU A 426 8.35 17.64 7.31
N LEU A 427 8.68 16.36 7.12
CA LEU A 427 7.73 15.30 6.73
C LEU A 427 7.61 14.14 7.74
N PRO A 428 7.55 14.38 9.07
CA PRO A 428 7.51 13.29 10.06
C PRO A 428 6.24 12.44 9.92
N ARG A 429 5.11 13.07 9.60
CA ARG A 429 3.82 12.40 9.38
C ARG A 429 3.87 11.45 8.19
N ALA A 430 4.33 11.94 7.05
CA ALA A 430 4.39 11.15 5.82
C ALA A 430 5.34 9.95 5.98
N PHE A 431 6.50 10.16 6.63
CA PHE A 431 7.46 9.09 6.88
C PHE A 431 6.90 8.00 7.80
N VAL A 432 6.33 8.39 8.95
CA VAL A 432 5.77 7.42 9.90
C VAL A 432 4.56 6.69 9.32
N LYS A 433 3.67 7.38 8.59
CA LYS A 433 2.55 6.74 7.89
C LYS A 433 3.08 5.71 6.87
N MET A 434 4.06 6.05 6.05
CA MET A 434 4.66 5.12 5.09
C MET A 434 5.24 3.88 5.79
N LEU A 435 6.02 4.05 6.86
CA LEU A 435 6.58 2.92 7.62
C LEU A 435 5.49 2.05 8.26
N ALA A 436 4.50 2.67 8.89
CA ALA A 436 3.40 1.96 9.53
C ALA A 436 2.57 1.16 8.53
N PHE A 437 2.20 1.74 7.38
CA PHE A 437 1.44 1.04 6.35
C PHE A 437 2.26 -0.02 5.62
N SER A 438 3.57 0.19 5.44
CA SER A 438 4.46 -0.83 4.88
C SER A 438 4.57 -2.03 5.81
N ALA A 439 4.74 -1.80 7.11
CA ALA A 439 4.73 -2.85 8.12
C ALA A 439 3.35 -3.56 8.16
N LEU A 440 2.26 -2.79 8.13
CA LEU A 440 0.90 -3.33 8.11
C LEU A 440 0.70 -4.29 6.93
N ARG A 441 1.11 -3.90 5.71
CA ARG A 441 1.01 -4.75 4.51
C ARG A 441 1.92 -5.99 4.55
N ALA A 442 3.04 -5.93 5.26
CA ALA A 442 3.93 -7.07 5.43
C ALA A 442 3.36 -8.13 6.40
N PHE A 443 2.69 -7.67 7.46
CA PHE A 443 2.15 -8.57 8.51
C PHE A 443 0.67 -8.90 8.34
N TYR A 444 -0.10 -8.10 7.61
CA TYR A 444 -1.55 -8.24 7.43
C TYR A 444 -1.95 -8.21 5.97
N ARG A 445 -2.81 -9.15 5.58
CA ARG A 445 -3.49 -9.15 4.29
C ARG A 445 -4.88 -8.57 4.48
N ILE A 446 -5.06 -7.33 4.06
CA ILE A 446 -6.32 -6.59 4.18
C ILE A 446 -7.15 -6.83 2.91
N GLU A 447 -8.31 -7.47 3.07
CA GLU A 447 -9.34 -7.58 2.04
C GLU A 447 -10.42 -6.52 2.32
N THR A 448 -10.69 -5.67 1.33
CA THR A 448 -11.71 -4.63 1.45
C THR A 448 -12.94 -5.03 0.64
N ILE A 449 -14.08 -5.08 1.31
CA ILE A 449 -15.37 -5.49 0.76
C ILE A 449 -16.25 -4.25 0.66
N HIS A 450 -16.80 -4.01 -0.52
CA HIS A 450 -17.64 -2.86 -0.85
C HIS A 450 -17.04 -1.46 -0.63
N PRO A 451 -15.74 -1.21 -0.93
CA PRO A 451 -15.17 0.14 -0.78
C PRO A 451 -15.91 1.22 -1.59
N GLU A 452 -16.57 0.83 -2.69
CA GLU A 452 -17.37 1.71 -3.55
C GLU A 452 -18.60 2.32 -2.88
N ARG A 453 -19.09 1.73 -1.78
CA ARG A 453 -20.22 2.27 -1.01
C ARG A 453 -19.86 3.53 -0.22
N MET A 454 -18.56 3.80 -0.02
CA MET A 454 -18.09 5.02 0.63
C MET A 454 -18.41 6.25 -0.24
N PRO A 455 -19.17 7.23 0.25
CA PRO A 455 -19.47 8.46 -0.51
C PRO A 455 -18.18 9.20 -0.91
N GLU A 456 -18.06 9.56 -2.19
CA GLU A 456 -16.87 10.27 -2.71
C GLU A 456 -16.66 11.66 -2.08
N LYS A 457 -17.76 12.34 -1.74
CA LYS A 457 -17.78 13.71 -1.21
C LYS A 457 -18.73 13.84 -0.03
N GLY A 458 -18.60 14.93 0.73
CA GLY A 458 -19.42 15.20 1.91
C GLY A 458 -18.88 14.57 3.20
N GLY A 459 -19.43 15.00 4.33
CA GLY A 459 -19.08 14.50 5.65
C GLY A 459 -19.68 13.12 5.91
N VAL A 460 -18.87 12.20 6.44
CA VAL A 460 -19.30 10.83 6.75
C VAL A 460 -18.88 10.48 8.18
N LEU A 461 -19.81 9.96 8.96
CA LEU A 461 -19.57 9.38 10.27
C LEU A 461 -19.42 7.86 10.15
N LEU A 462 -18.19 7.37 10.22
CA LEU A 462 -17.85 5.95 10.23
C LEU A 462 -18.15 5.34 11.60
N THR A 463 -18.91 4.23 11.61
CA THR A 463 -19.32 3.53 12.85
C THR A 463 -18.94 2.04 12.78
N PRO A 464 -17.66 1.69 13.06
CA PRO A 464 -17.20 0.31 13.06
C PRO A 464 -17.34 -0.39 14.41
N ASN A 465 -17.36 -1.73 14.42
CA ASN A 465 -17.14 -2.51 15.66
C ASN A 465 -15.71 -2.29 16.20
N HIS A 466 -15.51 -2.43 17.51
CA HIS A 466 -14.22 -2.15 18.15
C HIS A 466 -13.59 -3.38 18.82
N VAL A 467 -12.68 -4.06 18.13
CA VAL A 467 -12.13 -5.38 18.51
C VAL A 467 -10.61 -5.39 18.74
N SER A 468 -9.86 -4.42 18.22
CA SER A 468 -8.39 -4.35 18.38
C SER A 468 -7.84 -2.93 18.47
N TYR A 469 -6.69 -2.76 19.11
CA TYR A 469 -5.93 -1.49 19.04
C TYR A 469 -5.46 -1.15 17.61
N LEU A 470 -5.45 -2.15 16.71
CA LEU A 470 -5.06 -1.96 15.32
C LEU A 470 -6.21 -1.47 14.43
N ASP A 471 -7.45 -1.43 14.94
CA ASP A 471 -8.66 -1.08 14.17
C ASP A 471 -8.48 0.22 13.38
N ALA A 472 -7.96 1.28 14.03
CA ALA A 472 -7.76 2.57 13.39
C ALA A 472 -6.76 2.52 12.21
N LEU A 473 -5.66 1.78 12.36
CA LEU A 473 -4.66 1.65 11.29
C LEU A 473 -5.19 0.83 10.11
N ILE A 474 -5.93 -0.24 10.38
CA ILE A 474 -6.57 -1.07 9.35
C ILE A 474 -7.64 -0.28 8.61
N LEU A 475 -8.49 0.46 9.33
CA LEU A 475 -9.50 1.32 8.74
C LEU A 475 -8.87 2.40 7.87
N THR A 476 -7.76 3.01 8.32
CA THR A 476 -7.06 4.01 7.49
C THR A 476 -6.47 3.39 6.23
N ALA A 477 -6.00 2.13 6.29
CA ALA A 477 -5.45 1.42 5.15
C ALA A 477 -6.52 0.90 4.17
N ALA A 478 -7.70 0.56 4.68
CA ALA A 478 -8.81 0.01 3.90
C ALA A 478 -9.76 1.09 3.34
N SER A 479 -9.86 2.24 4.01
CA SER A 479 -10.79 3.30 3.61
C SER A 479 -10.32 4.00 2.33
N PRO A 480 -11.23 4.24 1.36
CA PRO A 480 -10.93 5.05 0.18
C PRO A 480 -10.64 6.53 0.50
N ARG A 481 -11.11 7.03 1.66
CA ARG A 481 -10.99 8.43 2.08
C ARG A 481 -10.19 8.54 3.38
N PRO A 482 -9.42 9.63 3.60
CA PRO A 482 -8.72 9.84 4.86
C PRO A 482 -9.68 9.87 6.06
N VAL A 483 -9.46 8.98 7.03
CA VAL A 483 -10.29 8.84 8.23
C VAL A 483 -9.66 9.56 9.42
N ARG A 484 -10.45 10.36 10.14
CA ARG A 484 -10.07 11.01 11.40
C ARG A 484 -10.71 10.28 12.58
N PHE A 485 -9.93 9.80 13.53
CA PHE A 485 -10.47 9.05 14.68
C PHE A 485 -10.69 9.95 15.87
N LEU A 486 -11.83 9.81 16.54
CA LEU A 486 -12.05 10.42 17.86
C LEU A 486 -11.24 9.67 18.91
N MET A 487 -10.49 10.39 19.73
CA MET A 487 -9.62 9.78 20.74
C MET A 487 -9.64 10.60 22.04
N VAL A 488 -9.75 9.92 23.19
CA VAL A 488 -9.82 10.58 24.49
C VAL A 488 -8.53 11.35 24.77
N SER A 489 -8.67 12.59 25.26
CA SER A 489 -7.59 13.55 25.54
C SER A 489 -6.46 12.97 26.38
N ASP A 490 -6.78 12.10 27.33
CA ASP A 490 -5.84 11.52 28.30
C ASP A 490 -4.78 10.65 27.61
N TYR A 491 -5.09 10.06 26.45
CA TYR A 491 -4.09 9.34 25.66
C TYR A 491 -3.09 10.28 24.96
N PHE A 492 -3.44 11.55 24.73
CA PHE A 492 -2.52 12.54 24.18
C PHE A 492 -1.47 13.00 25.20
N GLU A 493 -1.74 12.82 26.50
CA GLU A 493 -0.79 13.12 27.58
C GLU A 493 0.33 12.08 27.69
N LYS A 494 0.10 10.86 27.19
CA LYS A 494 1.14 9.81 27.14
C LYS A 494 2.20 10.17 26.08
N PRO A 495 3.51 10.15 26.42
CA PRO A 495 4.55 10.76 25.59
C PRO A 495 4.75 10.09 24.21
N ILE A 496 4.56 8.77 24.10
CA ILE A 496 4.68 8.04 22.83
C ILE A 496 3.34 8.01 22.10
N VAL A 497 2.28 7.60 22.80
CA VAL A 497 0.93 7.47 22.23
C VAL A 497 0.39 8.81 21.73
N GLY A 498 0.59 9.89 22.48
CA GLY A 498 0.17 11.23 22.07
C GLY A 498 0.95 11.78 20.88
N LYS A 499 2.25 11.44 20.73
CA LYS A 499 3.02 11.79 19.53
C LYS A 499 2.48 11.04 18.31
N VAL A 500 2.20 9.74 18.45
CA VAL A 500 1.62 8.93 17.36
C VAL A 500 0.21 9.43 17.01
N ALA A 501 -0.65 9.67 17.99
CA ALA A 501 -2.02 10.17 17.78
C ALA A 501 -2.04 11.49 16.99
N LYS A 502 -1.12 12.43 17.30
CA LYS A 502 -0.94 13.69 16.56
C LYS A 502 -0.44 13.51 15.12
N LEU A 503 0.14 12.36 14.78
CA LEU A 503 0.62 12.05 13.42
C LEU A 503 -0.48 11.44 12.53
N PHE A 504 -1.51 10.83 13.12
CA PHE A 504 -2.63 10.16 12.41
C PHE A 504 -3.93 11.01 12.39
N ASP A 505 -3.82 12.34 12.50
CA ASP A 505 -4.94 13.30 12.35
C ASP A 505 -6.18 12.98 13.22
N THR A 506 -5.93 12.47 14.43
CA THR A 506 -6.95 12.16 15.44
C THR A 506 -7.55 13.43 16.04
N VAL A 507 -8.84 13.37 16.37
CA VAL A 507 -9.61 14.46 16.98
C VAL A 507 -9.66 14.23 18.49
N PRO A 508 -9.04 15.09 19.31
CA PRO A 508 -9.07 14.93 20.75
C PRO A 508 -10.47 15.23 21.30
N ILE A 509 -10.98 14.34 22.14
CA ILE A 509 -12.26 14.50 22.83
C ILE A 509 -12.07 14.39 24.36
N SER A 510 -12.78 15.22 25.13
CA SER A 510 -12.75 15.13 26.58
C SER A 510 -13.74 14.08 27.08
N SER A 511 -13.27 13.15 27.90
CA SER A 511 -14.14 12.18 28.62
C SER A 511 -15.06 12.87 29.64
N LYS A 512 -14.63 14.01 30.20
CA LYS A 512 -15.36 14.74 31.25
C LYS A 512 -16.48 15.64 30.71
N ARG A 513 -16.46 15.98 29.41
CA ARG A 513 -17.42 16.88 28.77
C ARG A 513 -17.94 16.28 27.46
N ALA A 514 -18.86 15.33 27.57
CA ALA A 514 -19.48 14.63 26.44
C ALA A 514 -20.10 15.59 25.40
N LYS A 515 -20.67 16.73 25.84
CA LYS A 515 -21.22 17.75 24.93
C LYS A 515 -20.14 18.35 24.03
N ASP A 516 -18.98 18.72 24.58
CA ASP A 516 -17.89 19.35 23.82
C ASP A 516 -17.32 18.38 22.78
N ALA A 517 -17.17 17.10 23.14
CA ALA A 517 -16.75 16.03 22.22
C ALA A 517 -17.68 15.90 21.00
N ILE A 518 -19.00 15.94 21.23
CA ILE A 518 -20.01 15.89 20.16
C ILE A 518 -19.90 17.12 19.25
N GLN A 519 -19.65 18.32 19.80
CA GLN A 519 -19.52 19.54 18.98
C GLN A 519 -18.29 19.49 18.08
N VAL A 520 -17.15 19.08 18.61
CA VAL A 520 -15.89 18.98 17.86
C VAL A 520 -16.00 17.94 16.76
N ALA A 521 -16.57 16.76 17.06
CA ALA A 521 -16.81 15.72 16.08
C ALA A 521 -17.77 16.19 14.97
N ALA A 522 -18.89 16.82 15.34
CA ALA A 522 -19.88 17.30 14.37
C ALA A 522 -19.30 18.39 13.46
N ALA A 523 -18.49 19.32 14.00
CA ALA A 523 -17.82 20.34 13.20
C ALA A 523 -16.85 19.72 12.18
N ALA A 524 -16.02 18.76 12.60
CA ALA A 524 -15.09 18.07 11.70
C ALA A 524 -15.81 17.31 10.58
N VAL A 525 -16.94 16.64 10.87
CA VAL A 525 -17.73 15.98 9.83
C VAL A 525 -18.35 17.02 8.87
N LYS A 526 -18.86 18.14 9.39
CA LYS A 526 -19.48 19.20 8.60
C LYS A 526 -18.52 19.90 7.63
N GLU A 527 -17.21 19.88 7.91
CA GLU A 527 -16.14 20.30 6.99
C GLU A 527 -15.95 19.34 5.79
N GLY A 528 -16.74 18.27 5.69
CA GLY A 528 -16.64 17.30 4.60
C GLY A 528 -15.62 16.18 4.86
N THR A 529 -15.13 16.04 6.10
CA THR A 529 -14.17 14.98 6.46
C THR A 529 -14.87 13.70 6.91
N VAL A 530 -14.18 12.57 6.79
CA VAL A 530 -14.64 11.29 7.31
C VAL A 530 -14.16 11.16 8.75
N VAL A 531 -15.09 11.08 9.71
CA VAL A 531 -14.78 10.93 11.13
C VAL A 531 -15.24 9.56 11.60
N CYS A 532 -14.36 8.83 12.28
CA CYS A 532 -14.66 7.53 12.86
C CYS A 532 -14.94 7.65 14.35
N ILE A 533 -16.08 7.08 14.76
CA ILE A 533 -16.47 6.86 16.15
C ILE A 533 -16.79 5.38 16.35
N PHE A 534 -16.14 4.77 17.34
CA PHE A 534 -16.49 3.43 17.78
C PHE A 534 -17.76 3.51 18.64
N PRO A 535 -18.90 2.96 18.21
CA PRO A 535 -20.20 3.14 18.86
C PRO A 535 -20.28 2.45 20.22
N GLU A 536 -19.45 1.42 20.45
CA GLU A 536 -19.33 0.69 21.72
C GLU A 536 -18.70 1.55 22.83
N GLY A 537 -17.91 2.58 22.47
CA GLY A 537 -17.20 3.45 23.42
C GLY A 537 -16.00 2.81 24.15
N GLU A 538 -15.94 1.48 24.19
CA GLU A 538 -14.85 0.70 24.77
C GLU A 538 -14.38 -0.39 23.80
N LEU A 539 -13.15 -0.84 23.98
CA LEU A 539 -12.59 -1.96 23.23
C LEU A 539 -13.20 -3.27 23.73
N SER A 540 -13.70 -4.10 22.82
CA SER A 540 -14.37 -5.35 23.18
C SER A 540 -13.48 -6.27 24.03
N ARG A 541 -14.09 -6.96 24.99
CA ARG A 541 -13.45 -7.92 25.91
C ARG A 541 -13.83 -9.37 25.59
N SER A 542 -14.93 -9.57 24.89
CA SER A 542 -15.43 -10.89 24.48
C SER A 542 -15.44 -11.07 22.97
N GLY A 543 -15.06 -10.02 22.23
CA GLY A 543 -15.06 -9.94 20.77
C GLY A 543 -16.44 -9.87 20.12
N PHE A 544 -17.52 -10.00 20.90
CA PHE A 544 -18.86 -9.62 20.47
C PHE A 544 -19.04 -8.10 20.55
N MET A 545 -19.95 -7.58 19.72
CA MET A 545 -20.39 -6.19 19.80
C MET A 545 -21.10 -5.94 21.14
N GLY A 546 -20.66 -4.92 21.86
CA GLY A 546 -21.28 -4.40 23.08
C GLY A 546 -22.54 -3.57 22.83
N GLU A 547 -22.98 -2.86 23.87
CA GLU A 547 -24.06 -1.88 23.78
C GLU A 547 -23.60 -0.64 23.00
N PHE A 548 -24.42 -0.14 22.08
CA PHE A 548 -24.09 1.03 21.26
C PHE A 548 -24.59 2.31 21.92
N LYS A 549 -23.68 3.27 22.11
CA LYS A 549 -23.98 4.53 22.78
C LYS A 549 -24.62 5.54 21.82
N ARG A 550 -25.62 6.28 22.31
CA ARG A 550 -26.34 7.35 21.56
C ARG A 550 -25.49 8.53 21.10
N GLY A 551 -24.23 8.64 21.54
CA GLY A 551 -23.33 9.73 21.17
C GLY A 551 -23.15 9.90 19.66
N MET A 552 -23.12 8.79 18.91
CA MET A 552 -23.02 8.82 17.45
C MET A 552 -24.25 9.46 16.77
N GLU A 553 -25.46 9.22 17.29
CA GLU A 553 -26.70 9.78 16.75
C GLU A 553 -26.70 11.30 16.87
N LEU A 554 -26.26 11.81 18.04
CA LEU A 554 -26.18 13.24 18.31
C LEU A 554 -25.16 13.93 17.41
N ILE A 555 -24.02 13.30 17.16
CA ILE A 555 -23.00 13.81 16.22
C ILE A 555 -23.58 13.85 14.81
N ALA A 556 -24.16 12.75 14.35
CA ALA A 556 -24.65 12.61 13.00
C ALA A 556 -25.77 13.62 12.70
N ARG A 557 -26.76 13.76 13.60
CA ARG A 557 -27.87 14.72 13.47
C ARG A 557 -27.40 16.16 13.51
N LYS A 558 -26.42 16.48 14.36
CA LYS A 558 -25.89 17.84 14.47
C LYS A 558 -25.06 18.23 13.24
N ALA A 559 -24.36 17.27 12.64
CA ALA A 559 -23.58 17.47 11.43
C ALA A 559 -24.44 17.42 10.14
N ASP A 560 -25.67 16.87 10.22
CA ASP A 560 -26.53 16.56 9.07
C ASP A 560 -25.77 15.76 8.00
N CYS A 561 -25.13 14.66 8.44
CA CYS A 561 -24.19 13.88 7.64
C CYS A 561 -24.68 12.44 7.39
N LEU A 562 -23.91 11.69 6.59
CA LEU A 562 -24.17 10.26 6.38
C LEU A 562 -23.50 9.41 7.46
N ILE A 563 -24.18 8.40 7.96
CA ILE A 563 -23.63 7.36 8.85
C ILE A 563 -23.24 6.16 7.99
N GLN A 564 -22.01 5.69 8.16
CA GLN A 564 -21.43 4.58 7.40
C GLN A 564 -21.03 3.44 8.35
N PRO A 565 -21.82 2.36 8.45
CA PRO A 565 -21.43 1.15 9.17
C PRO A 565 -20.24 0.48 8.49
N VAL A 566 -19.29 -0.04 9.27
CA VAL A 566 -18.14 -0.81 8.77
C VAL A 566 -17.84 -1.99 9.67
N TYR A 567 -17.83 -3.20 9.13
CA TYR A 567 -17.51 -4.39 9.92
C TYR A 567 -16.04 -4.80 9.75
N LEU A 568 -15.34 -4.93 10.88
CA LEU A 568 -13.98 -5.41 10.99
C LEU A 568 -13.96 -6.88 11.41
N ASP A 569 -13.35 -7.72 10.58
CA ASP A 569 -13.23 -9.16 10.78
C ASP A 569 -11.77 -9.62 10.90
N GLY A 570 -11.54 -10.67 11.68
CA GLY A 570 -10.24 -11.30 11.92
C GLY A 570 -9.37 -10.61 12.97
N LEU A 571 -9.54 -9.30 13.21
CA LEU A 571 -8.65 -8.52 14.09
C LEU A 571 -8.65 -8.96 15.56
N TRP A 572 -9.71 -9.59 16.05
CA TRP A 572 -9.67 -10.16 17.39
C TRP A 572 -8.63 -11.29 17.54
N LYS A 573 -8.38 -12.07 16.50
CA LYS A 573 -7.37 -13.16 16.55
C LYS A 573 -5.94 -12.63 16.38
N SER A 574 -5.78 -11.32 16.27
CA SER A 574 -4.49 -10.63 16.21
C SER A 574 -3.81 -10.59 17.58
N ILE A 575 -2.50 -10.36 17.55
CA ILE A 575 -1.72 -10.08 18.76
C ILE A 575 -2.22 -8.83 19.49
N PHE A 576 -2.90 -7.89 18.81
CA PHE A 576 -3.34 -6.57 19.29
C PHE A 576 -4.73 -6.50 19.97
N SER A 577 -5.44 -7.63 20.08
CA SER A 577 -6.74 -7.73 20.74
C SER A 577 -6.63 -8.14 22.20
N ALA A 578 -7.74 -8.21 22.95
CA ALA A 578 -7.76 -8.76 24.31
C ALA A 578 -7.72 -10.29 24.37
N GLU A 579 -7.72 -10.98 23.21
CA GLU A 579 -7.71 -12.45 23.12
C GLU A 579 -6.60 -13.06 23.99
N ARG A 580 -6.85 -14.18 24.69
CA ARG A 580 -5.89 -14.81 25.63
C ARG A 580 -5.50 -13.93 26.82
N GLY A 581 -6.28 -12.89 27.14
CA GLY A 581 -6.08 -12.03 28.31
C GLY A 581 -4.84 -11.11 28.23
N LYS A 582 -4.27 -10.92 27.04
CA LYS A 582 -3.08 -10.07 26.79
C LYS A 582 -3.27 -9.26 25.51
N PHE A 583 -2.56 -8.14 25.32
CA PHE A 583 -2.71 -7.28 24.13
C PHE A 583 -1.48 -7.12 23.21
N PHE A 584 -0.27 -7.46 23.65
CA PHE A 584 0.96 -7.16 22.85
C PHE A 584 2.04 -8.26 22.90
N TRP A 585 1.81 -9.33 23.67
CA TRP A 585 2.81 -10.37 23.96
C TRP A 585 2.31 -11.76 23.59
N LYS A 586 1.74 -11.86 22.38
CA LYS A 586 1.25 -13.11 21.80
C LYS A 586 2.08 -13.47 20.57
N ARG A 587 2.24 -14.76 20.31
CA ARG A 587 2.74 -15.22 19.01
C ARG A 587 1.62 -15.04 17.96
N PRO A 588 1.92 -14.44 16.79
CA PRO A 588 0.93 -14.31 15.72
C PRO A 588 0.52 -15.71 15.23
N ARG A 589 -0.78 -15.91 14.97
CA ARG A 589 -1.31 -17.20 14.48
C ARG A 589 -0.89 -17.50 13.03
N ALA A 590 -0.67 -16.45 12.23
CA ALA A 590 -0.24 -16.54 10.84
C ALA A 590 0.45 -15.23 10.42
N ILE A 591 1.33 -15.31 9.42
CA ILE A 591 1.95 -14.15 8.75
C ILE A 591 1.93 -14.44 7.24
N PRO A 592 1.29 -13.61 6.39
CA PRO A 592 0.45 -12.47 6.76
C PRO A 592 -0.89 -12.91 7.38
N PHE A 593 -1.36 -12.15 8.36
CA PHE A 593 -2.62 -12.39 9.05
C PHE A 593 -3.79 -11.78 8.26
N GLY A 594 -4.80 -12.58 7.94
CA GLY A 594 -5.95 -12.15 7.13
C GLY A 594 -6.91 -11.26 7.92
N VAL A 595 -7.25 -10.10 7.36
CA VAL A 595 -8.21 -9.13 7.93
C VAL A 595 -9.16 -8.69 6.85
N ARG A 596 -10.46 -8.61 7.17
CA ARG A 596 -11.48 -8.12 6.24
C ARG A 596 -12.16 -6.88 6.78
N VAL A 597 -12.42 -5.94 5.89
CA VAL A 597 -13.10 -4.68 6.20
C VAL A 597 -14.25 -4.54 5.23
N ALA A 598 -15.49 -4.63 5.72
CA ALA A 598 -16.69 -4.53 4.90
C ALA A 598 -17.41 -3.21 5.16
N PHE A 599 -17.64 -2.44 4.10
CA PHE A 599 -18.40 -1.19 4.15
C PHE A 599 -19.88 -1.45 3.86
N GLY A 600 -20.76 -0.98 4.76
CA GLY A 600 -22.21 -1.02 4.59
C GLY A 600 -22.74 0.05 3.63
N GLU A 601 -24.05 0.16 3.50
CA GLU A 601 -24.66 1.32 2.84
C GLU A 601 -24.57 2.56 3.75
N ALA A 602 -24.40 3.74 3.15
CA ALA A 602 -24.34 5.01 3.87
C ALA A 602 -25.74 5.63 3.99
N TRP A 603 -26.13 6.04 5.19
CA TRP A 603 -27.51 6.49 5.46
C TRP A 603 -27.59 7.89 6.03
N PRO A 604 -28.64 8.68 5.69
CA PRO A 604 -28.88 9.99 6.30
C PRO A 604 -29.08 9.91 7.82
N ALA A 605 -28.47 10.83 8.57
CA ALA A 605 -28.58 10.88 10.03
C ALA A 605 -30.02 10.96 10.59
N LYS A 606 -30.98 11.43 9.78
CA LYS A 606 -32.40 11.54 10.17
C LYS A 606 -33.12 10.19 10.20
N GLU A 607 -32.62 9.22 9.44
CA GLU A 607 -33.25 7.92 9.23
C GLU A 607 -32.71 6.83 10.15
N TYR A 608 -31.65 7.11 10.92
CA TYR A 608 -30.92 6.10 11.70
C TYR A 608 -31.02 6.26 13.23
N ARG A 609 -31.16 5.12 13.91
CA ARG A 609 -31.02 4.91 15.36
C ARG A 609 -29.90 3.91 15.66
N ALA A 610 -29.44 3.84 16.91
CA ALA A 610 -28.34 2.96 17.29
C ALA A 610 -28.59 1.46 17.01
N GLY A 611 -29.83 0.99 17.17
CA GLY A 611 -30.22 -0.37 16.81
C GLY A 611 -30.06 -0.69 15.32
N ASP A 612 -30.22 0.31 14.45
CA ASP A 612 -30.10 0.15 13.00
C ASP A 612 -28.64 -0.08 12.58
N VAL A 613 -27.69 0.63 13.19
CA VAL A 613 -26.25 0.43 12.94
C VAL A 613 -25.84 -0.99 13.33
N ARG A 614 -26.33 -1.50 14.45
CA ARG A 614 -26.03 -2.85 14.90
C ARG A 614 -26.56 -3.90 13.92
N ARG A 615 -27.79 -3.71 13.45
CA ARG A 615 -28.41 -4.57 12.44
C ARG A 615 -27.57 -4.60 11.16
N GLU A 616 -27.11 -3.45 10.66
CA GLU A 616 -26.23 -3.39 9.51
C GLU A 616 -24.88 -4.09 9.73
N LEU A 617 -24.26 -3.91 10.91
CA LEU A 617 -23.01 -4.60 11.23
C LEU A 617 -23.22 -6.12 11.29
N ASN A 618 -24.39 -6.60 11.74
CA ASN A 618 -24.74 -8.02 11.67
C ASN A 618 -24.93 -8.49 10.22
N ILE A 619 -25.59 -7.72 9.35
CA ILE A 619 -25.72 -8.03 7.91
C ILE A 619 -24.32 -8.18 7.29
N LEU A 620 -23.47 -7.19 7.52
CA LEU A 620 -22.08 -7.19 7.03
C LEU A 620 -21.27 -8.36 7.58
N ALA A 621 -21.44 -8.70 8.85
CA ALA A 621 -20.82 -9.88 9.42
C ALA A 621 -21.21 -11.14 8.64
N GLY A 622 -22.52 -11.32 8.35
CA GLY A 622 -23.03 -12.42 7.53
C GLY A 622 -22.41 -12.48 6.14
N GLU A 623 -22.27 -11.34 5.46
CA GLU A 623 -21.59 -11.25 4.15
C GLU A 623 -20.11 -11.66 4.24
N VAL A 624 -19.40 -11.18 5.27
CA VAL A 624 -17.99 -11.47 5.49
C VAL A 624 -17.75 -12.95 5.77
N PHE A 625 -18.61 -13.57 6.59
CA PHE A 625 -18.54 -15.00 6.86
C PHE A 625 -18.89 -15.83 5.61
N ALA A 626 -19.88 -15.40 4.81
CA ALA A 626 -20.27 -16.11 3.58
C ALA A 626 -19.12 -16.20 2.56
N ARG A 627 -18.27 -15.16 2.47
CA ARG A 627 -17.06 -15.21 1.62
C ARG A 627 -16.04 -16.26 2.05
N ARG A 628 -16.11 -16.77 3.29
CA ARG A 628 -15.26 -17.88 3.74
C ARG A 628 -15.76 -19.24 3.23
N HIS A 629 -17.05 -19.35 2.87
CA HIS A 629 -17.68 -20.56 2.33
C HIS A 629 -17.36 -20.77 0.83
N GLU A 630 -17.16 -19.69 0.06
CA GLU A 630 -17.01 -19.75 -1.41
C GLU A 630 -15.90 -20.70 -1.92
N SER A 631 -15.00 -21.18 -1.06
CA SER A 631 -13.98 -22.16 -1.43
C SER A 631 -14.44 -23.62 -1.43
N ALA A 632 -15.59 -24.00 -0.83
CA ALA A 632 -16.00 -25.41 -0.73
C ALA A 632 -17.52 -25.63 -0.88
N LYS A 633 -17.95 -25.93 -2.11
CA LYS A 633 -19.37 -26.14 -2.47
C LYS A 633 -20.00 -27.43 -1.94
N LYS A 634 -19.17 -28.43 -1.60
CA LYS A 634 -19.60 -29.72 -1.04
C LYS A 634 -18.74 -30.16 0.13
N VAL A 635 -19.30 -31.04 0.97
CA VAL A 635 -18.65 -31.62 2.16
C VAL A 635 -17.32 -32.30 1.81
N LYS A 636 -17.31 -33.14 0.76
CA LYS A 636 -16.08 -33.80 0.27
C LYS A 636 -14.99 -32.82 -0.12
N ASP A 637 -15.34 -31.75 -0.84
CA ASP A 637 -14.37 -30.74 -1.26
C ASP A 637 -13.83 -29.96 -0.07
N PHE A 638 -14.67 -29.69 0.92
CA PHE A 638 -14.26 -29.10 2.18
C PHE A 638 -13.25 -29.97 2.93
N LEU A 639 -13.49 -31.28 3.02
CA LEU A 639 -12.56 -32.22 3.67
C LEU A 639 -11.23 -32.38 2.92
N ARG A 640 -11.25 -32.41 1.57
CA ARG A 640 -10.03 -32.46 0.73
C ARG A 640 -9.09 -31.28 0.94
N GLN A 641 -9.63 -30.14 1.38
CA GLN A 641 -8.84 -28.94 1.70
C GLN A 641 -8.18 -28.98 3.09
N ARG A 642 -8.33 -30.08 3.84
CA ARG A 642 -7.80 -30.27 5.20
C ARG A 642 -6.64 -31.27 5.23
N HIS A 643 -5.94 -31.31 6.37
CA HIS A 643 -4.88 -32.30 6.59
C HIS A 643 -5.49 -33.67 6.86
N LEU A 644 -5.55 -34.51 5.83
CA LEU A 644 -6.23 -35.81 5.89
C LEU A 644 -5.60 -36.80 6.88
N ASP A 645 -4.30 -36.67 7.15
CA ASP A 645 -3.56 -37.55 8.07
C ASP A 645 -3.80 -37.23 9.57
N HIS A 646 -4.48 -36.13 9.88
CA HIS A 646 -4.83 -35.80 11.27
C HIS A 646 -5.95 -36.72 11.79
N ARG A 647 -5.86 -37.07 13.09
CA ARG A 647 -6.92 -37.80 13.78
C ARG A 647 -8.19 -36.94 13.83
N ALA A 648 -9.32 -37.56 13.51
CA ALA A 648 -10.63 -36.94 13.44
C ALA A 648 -11.47 -37.26 14.68
N LEU A 649 -11.57 -38.55 15.03
CA LEU A 649 -12.41 -39.07 16.11
C LEU A 649 -11.64 -40.08 16.96
N HIS A 650 -11.90 -40.07 18.27
CA HIS A 650 -11.45 -41.04 19.26
C HIS A 650 -12.65 -41.60 20.05
N TRP A 651 -12.59 -42.86 20.43
CA TRP A 651 -13.58 -43.50 21.31
C TRP A 651 -12.94 -44.68 22.05
N VAL A 652 -13.66 -45.22 23.03
CA VAL A 652 -13.25 -46.43 23.75
C VAL A 652 -14.18 -47.58 23.35
N ASN A 653 -13.61 -48.75 23.10
CA ASN A 653 -14.38 -49.98 22.90
C ASN A 653 -13.90 -51.03 23.91
N GLY A 654 -14.64 -51.18 25.01
CA GLY A 654 -14.21 -51.98 26.16
C GLY A 654 -12.99 -51.37 26.87
N VAL A 655 -11.81 -51.97 26.70
CA VAL A 655 -10.55 -51.50 27.32
C VAL A 655 -9.58 -50.90 26.29
N GLN A 656 -9.96 -50.86 25.01
CA GLN A 656 -9.10 -50.39 23.92
C GLN A 656 -9.50 -48.98 23.48
N ALA A 657 -8.51 -48.10 23.32
CA ALA A 657 -8.69 -46.81 22.68
C ALA A 657 -8.64 -46.98 21.15
N CYS A 658 -9.65 -46.47 20.47
CA CYS A 658 -9.80 -46.51 19.01
C CYS A 658 -9.82 -45.08 18.44
N SER A 659 -9.40 -44.91 17.18
CA SER A 659 -9.44 -43.62 16.49
C SER A 659 -9.56 -43.78 14.98
N CYS A 660 -10.06 -42.77 14.29
CA CYS A 660 -10.00 -42.65 12.83
C CYS A 660 -9.47 -41.28 12.39
N THR A 661 -8.97 -41.22 11.15
CA THR A 661 -8.39 -40.02 10.49
C THR A 661 -9.39 -39.35 9.55
N TRP A 662 -9.14 -38.09 9.22
CA TRP A 662 -9.96 -37.38 8.22
C TRP A 662 -9.91 -38.03 6.83
N GLY A 663 -8.80 -38.69 6.48
CA GLY A 663 -8.67 -39.50 5.27
C GLY A 663 -9.62 -40.69 5.24
N GLU A 664 -9.74 -41.44 6.35
CA GLU A 664 -10.67 -42.57 6.46
C GLU A 664 -12.14 -42.11 6.42
N VAL A 665 -12.45 -40.95 7.02
CA VAL A 665 -13.79 -40.33 6.89
C VAL A 665 -14.08 -39.96 5.44
N LEU A 666 -13.12 -39.36 4.73
CA LEU A 666 -13.29 -39.02 3.31
C LEU A 666 -13.47 -40.28 2.44
N GLU A 667 -12.68 -41.33 2.66
CA GLU A 667 -12.84 -42.61 1.98
C GLU A 667 -14.22 -43.23 2.22
N LEU A 668 -14.72 -43.17 3.46
CA LEU A 668 -16.07 -43.65 3.80
C LEU A 668 -17.14 -42.93 2.98
N LEU A 669 -17.00 -41.61 2.81
CA LEU A 669 -17.92 -40.79 2.02
C LEU A 669 -17.78 -41.03 0.50
N GLU A 670 -16.57 -41.34 0.01
CA GLU A 670 -16.31 -41.58 -1.42
C GLU A 670 -16.67 -43.01 -1.87
N GLN A 671 -16.38 -44.01 -1.05
CA GLN A 671 -16.50 -45.44 -1.39
C GLN A 671 -17.77 -46.09 -0.84
N GLY A 672 -18.53 -45.39 0.03
CA GLY A 672 -19.78 -45.92 0.59
C GLY A 672 -19.59 -47.10 1.55
N LYS A 673 -18.43 -47.23 2.19
CA LYS A 673 -18.14 -48.26 3.22
C LYS A 673 -19.05 -48.10 4.46
N GLU A 674 -19.55 -49.19 5.02
CA GLU A 674 -20.44 -49.15 6.20
C GLU A 674 -19.78 -48.49 7.44
N PRO A 675 -20.46 -47.55 8.14
CA PRO A 675 -19.96 -46.89 9.35
C PRO A 675 -19.54 -47.85 10.46
N SER A 676 -20.30 -48.94 10.65
CA SER A 676 -20.01 -50.00 11.63
C SER A 676 -18.61 -50.60 11.51
N ALA A 677 -18.10 -50.71 10.27
CA ALA A 677 -16.78 -51.29 10.01
C ALA A 677 -15.65 -50.37 10.51
N LEU A 678 -15.79 -49.06 10.37
CA LEU A 678 -14.81 -48.08 10.85
C LEU A 678 -14.97 -47.84 12.37
N ALA A 679 -16.21 -47.82 12.87
CA ALA A 679 -16.54 -47.64 14.29
C ALA A 679 -16.24 -48.86 15.17
N HIS A 680 -15.93 -50.02 14.57
CA HIS A 680 -15.73 -51.29 15.27
C HIS A 680 -16.93 -51.67 16.18
N GLY A 681 -18.15 -51.35 15.73
CA GLY A 681 -19.40 -51.63 16.47
C GLY A 681 -19.66 -50.73 17.70
N HIS A 682 -18.92 -49.64 17.89
CA HIS A 682 -19.20 -48.69 18.96
C HIS A 682 -20.36 -47.75 18.57
N PRO A 683 -21.49 -47.74 19.32
CA PRO A 683 -22.72 -47.08 18.89
C PRO A 683 -22.57 -45.56 18.72
N GLY A 684 -21.81 -44.89 19.59
CA GLY A 684 -21.57 -43.45 19.47
C GLY A 684 -20.68 -43.08 18.27
N ALA A 685 -19.68 -43.91 17.96
CA ALA A 685 -18.77 -43.67 16.85
C ALA A 685 -19.46 -43.96 15.51
N GLU A 686 -20.32 -44.98 15.48
CA GLU A 686 -21.17 -45.31 14.34
C GLU A 686 -22.13 -44.16 14.01
N GLN A 687 -22.84 -43.64 15.03
CA GLN A 687 -23.73 -42.50 14.86
C GLN A 687 -22.99 -41.24 14.35
N TRP A 688 -21.78 -40.97 14.85
CA TRP A 688 -20.98 -39.82 14.39
C TRP A 688 -20.58 -39.93 12.92
N LEU A 689 -20.24 -41.15 12.45
CA LEU A 689 -19.93 -41.42 11.04
C LEU A 689 -21.19 -41.37 10.15
N GLU A 690 -22.33 -41.83 10.65
CA GLU A 690 -23.62 -41.66 9.96
C GLU A 690 -23.99 -40.17 9.80
N ASP A 691 -23.75 -39.35 10.82
CA ASP A 691 -24.03 -37.91 10.75
C ASP A 691 -23.20 -37.23 9.65
N TRP A 692 -21.95 -37.67 9.41
CA TRP A 692 -21.13 -37.23 8.27
C TRP A 692 -21.71 -37.63 6.91
N ARG A 693 -22.22 -38.86 6.79
CA ARG A 693 -22.92 -39.30 5.56
C ARG A 693 -24.18 -38.47 5.31
N ALA A 694 -24.96 -38.24 6.36
CA ALA A 694 -26.16 -37.41 6.28
C ALA A 694 -25.83 -35.96 5.88
N LEU A 695 -24.64 -35.46 6.27
CA LEU A 695 -24.16 -34.13 5.90
C LEU A 695 -23.76 -34.05 4.41
N ASP A 696 -23.11 -35.08 3.85
CA ASP A 696 -22.72 -35.13 2.43
C ASP A 696 -23.92 -35.22 1.47
N GLY A 697 -25.06 -35.69 1.96
CA GLY A 697 -26.32 -35.78 1.21
C GLY A 697 -27.11 -34.46 1.10
N LEU A 698 -26.67 -33.39 1.76
CA LEU A 698 -27.35 -32.09 1.73
C LEU A 698 -27.19 -31.38 0.39
N ASP A 699 -28.17 -30.53 0.05
CA ASP A 699 -28.02 -29.60 -1.06
C ASP A 699 -27.00 -28.48 -0.73
N GLU A 700 -26.59 -27.72 -1.75
CA GLU A 700 -25.56 -26.69 -1.62
C GLU A 700 -26.01 -25.53 -0.70
N GLU A 701 -27.30 -25.26 -0.61
CA GLU A 701 -27.85 -24.16 0.19
C GLU A 701 -27.88 -24.52 1.68
N GLU A 702 -28.37 -25.70 2.03
CA GLU A 702 -28.40 -26.21 3.40
C GLU A 702 -26.98 -26.46 3.93
N TRP A 703 -26.11 -27.05 3.11
CA TRP A 703 -24.68 -27.19 3.40
C TRP A 703 -24.04 -25.82 3.69
N GLY A 704 -24.29 -24.85 2.80
CA GLY A 704 -23.69 -23.52 2.93
C GLY A 704 -24.12 -22.80 4.19
N GLY A 705 -25.39 -22.90 4.56
CA GLY A 705 -25.91 -22.33 5.82
C GLY A 705 -25.29 -22.99 7.07
N LEU A 706 -25.12 -24.32 7.07
CA LEU A 706 -24.49 -25.04 8.20
C LEU A 706 -23.01 -24.70 8.34
N LEU A 707 -22.26 -24.68 7.23
CA LEU A 707 -20.85 -24.31 7.24
C LEU A 707 -20.63 -22.86 7.68
N LEU A 708 -21.53 -21.97 7.27
CA LEU A 708 -21.54 -20.57 7.68
C LEU A 708 -21.77 -20.42 9.19
N ASN A 709 -22.75 -21.14 9.73
CA ASN A 709 -23.04 -21.18 11.17
C ASN A 709 -21.87 -21.77 11.97
N ALA A 710 -21.18 -22.79 11.43
CA ALA A 710 -19.98 -23.36 12.04
C ALA A 710 -18.80 -22.37 12.05
N HIS A 711 -18.58 -21.64 10.96
CA HIS A 711 -17.55 -20.60 10.90
C HIS A 711 -17.80 -19.47 11.89
N GLN A 712 -19.06 -19.13 12.12
CA GLN A 712 -19.43 -18.15 13.14
C GLN A 712 -19.24 -18.63 14.55
N LEU A 713 -19.31 -19.93 14.82
CA LEU A 713 -19.01 -20.58 16.11
C LEU A 713 -17.51 -20.85 16.31
N ALA A 714 -16.73 -20.90 15.23
CA ALA A 714 -15.26 -20.92 15.29
C ALA A 714 -14.65 -19.53 15.55
N ASP A 715 -15.43 -18.48 15.31
CA ASP A 715 -15.04 -17.10 15.51
C ASP A 715 -15.47 -16.44 16.82
N PRO A 716 -16.52 -16.82 17.58
CA PRO A 716 -16.78 -16.24 18.87
C PRO A 716 -15.62 -16.60 19.76
N TYR A 717 -15.12 -15.56 20.38
CA TYR A 717 -13.70 -15.34 20.46
C TYR A 717 -13.02 -16.01 21.66
N ASN A 718 -13.69 -17.03 22.22
CA ASN A 718 -13.31 -17.76 23.44
C ASN A 718 -13.36 -19.29 23.31
N LEU A 719 -14.03 -19.87 22.31
CA LEU A 719 -14.07 -21.34 22.14
C LEU A 719 -12.74 -21.90 21.60
N GLY A 720 -12.02 -21.12 20.79
CA GLY A 720 -10.87 -21.59 19.99
C GLY A 720 -9.48 -21.57 20.63
N ASP A 721 -9.34 -21.47 21.97
CA ASP A 721 -8.02 -21.42 22.65
C ASP A 721 -7.88 -22.42 23.82
N GLY A 722 -8.71 -23.47 23.87
CA GLY A 722 -8.54 -24.59 24.80
C GLY A 722 -8.89 -24.31 26.26
N LYS A 723 -9.70 -23.27 26.52
CA LYS A 723 -10.21 -22.94 27.87
C LYS A 723 -11.53 -23.62 28.23
N ALA A 724 -12.25 -24.15 27.24
CA ALA A 724 -13.55 -24.78 27.41
C ALA A 724 -13.57 -26.07 26.58
N ALA A 725 -13.83 -27.20 27.25
CA ALA A 725 -14.39 -28.36 26.57
C ALA A 725 -15.80 -28.01 26.11
N VAL A 726 -16.20 -28.45 24.92
CA VAL A 726 -17.61 -28.38 24.56
C VAL A 726 -18.14 -29.79 24.49
N THR A 727 -19.11 -30.07 25.35
CA THR A 727 -19.87 -31.31 25.25
C THR A 727 -21.31 -31.07 24.89
N ILE A 728 -21.73 -31.88 23.92
CA ILE A 728 -23.07 -31.95 23.36
C ILE A 728 -23.66 -33.26 23.86
N ASP A 729 -24.93 -33.24 24.26
CA ASP A 729 -25.72 -34.39 24.74
C ASP A 729 -26.17 -35.29 23.56
N SER A 730 -26.46 -36.58 23.78
CA SER A 730 -27.00 -37.47 22.72
C SER A 730 -28.39 -37.07 22.26
N LEU A 731 -29.16 -36.38 23.11
CA LEU A 731 -30.44 -35.80 22.73
C LEU A 731 -30.32 -34.48 21.94
N ALA A 732 -29.09 -34.03 21.67
CA ALA A 732 -28.91 -32.78 20.95
C ALA A 732 -29.54 -32.85 19.54
N PRO A 733 -30.26 -31.79 19.13
CA PRO A 733 -30.84 -31.69 17.80
C PRO A 733 -29.79 -31.95 16.72
N LEU A 734 -30.21 -32.59 15.62
CA LEU A 734 -29.31 -32.99 14.53
C LEU A 734 -28.45 -31.83 14.00
N ALA A 735 -28.99 -30.61 13.98
CA ALA A 735 -28.24 -29.43 13.57
C ALA A 735 -27.10 -29.06 14.52
N VAL A 736 -27.29 -29.22 15.83
CA VAL A 736 -26.23 -29.01 16.82
C VAL A 736 -25.12 -30.03 16.61
N ARG A 737 -25.48 -31.30 16.38
CA ARG A 737 -24.51 -32.36 16.04
C ARG A 737 -23.73 -32.02 14.77
N ARG A 738 -24.41 -31.59 13.69
CA ARG A 738 -23.76 -31.20 12.42
C ARG A 738 -22.82 -29.99 12.57
N VAL A 739 -23.30 -28.89 13.14
CA VAL A 739 -22.53 -27.64 13.22
C VAL A 739 -21.44 -27.72 14.27
N TRP A 740 -21.81 -28.12 15.49
CA TRP A 740 -20.93 -28.06 16.66
C TRP A 740 -20.15 -29.37 16.85
N GLY A 741 -20.74 -30.51 16.52
CA GLY A 741 -20.10 -31.83 16.69
C GLY A 741 -19.26 -32.32 15.50
N LEU A 742 -19.56 -31.87 14.28
CA LEU A 742 -18.81 -32.27 13.07
C LEU A 742 -17.97 -31.11 12.51
N LEU A 743 -18.63 -30.00 12.16
CA LEU A 743 -17.98 -28.93 11.39
C LEU A 743 -17.03 -28.07 12.21
N LEU A 744 -17.45 -27.68 13.42
CA LEU A 744 -16.63 -26.84 14.28
C LEU A 744 -15.26 -27.48 14.58
N PRO A 745 -15.14 -28.76 15.01
CA PRO A 745 -13.85 -29.44 15.23
C PRO A 745 -12.93 -29.43 14.00
N VAL A 746 -13.47 -29.62 12.80
CA VAL A 746 -12.68 -29.57 11.56
C VAL A 746 -12.13 -28.16 11.32
N ILE A 747 -12.93 -27.13 11.55
CA ILE A 747 -12.56 -25.72 11.35
C ILE A 747 -11.51 -25.30 12.38
N THR A 748 -11.68 -25.70 13.65
CA THR A 748 -10.79 -25.36 14.76
C THR A 748 -9.58 -26.30 14.88
N ARG A 749 -9.53 -27.37 14.06
CA ARG A 749 -8.47 -28.40 14.00
C ARG A 749 -8.30 -29.13 15.33
N VAL A 750 -9.40 -29.68 15.82
CA VAL A 750 -9.41 -30.39 17.09
C VAL A 750 -9.96 -31.80 16.95
N GLU A 751 -9.48 -32.69 17.82
CA GLU A 751 -9.71 -34.12 17.78
C GLU A 751 -10.99 -34.43 18.55
N VAL A 752 -12.01 -34.99 17.92
CA VAL A 752 -13.28 -35.28 18.58
C VAL A 752 -13.13 -36.52 19.44
N VAL A 753 -13.74 -36.52 20.63
CA VAL A 753 -13.89 -37.73 21.45
C VAL A 753 -15.38 -38.03 21.56
N VAL A 754 -15.81 -39.26 21.26
CA VAL A 754 -17.20 -39.69 21.49
C VAL A 754 -17.26 -40.72 22.59
N LEU A 755 -18.16 -40.50 23.55
CA LEU A 755 -18.55 -41.50 24.55
C LEU A 755 -19.80 -42.26 24.08
N GLY A 756 -19.88 -43.55 24.36
CA GLY A 756 -21.06 -44.39 24.22
C GLY A 756 -22.02 -44.28 25.42
N PRO A 757 -23.21 -44.92 25.35
CA PRO A 757 -24.17 -44.94 26.46
C PRO A 757 -23.64 -45.72 27.69
N ASP A 758 -22.73 -46.68 27.46
CA ASP A 758 -22.12 -47.51 28.50
C ASP A 758 -20.80 -46.94 29.05
N ASP A 759 -20.27 -45.87 28.44
CA ASP A 759 -19.00 -45.25 28.84
C ASP A 759 -19.17 -44.34 30.07
N GLY A 760 -18.19 -44.36 30.99
CA GLY A 760 -18.20 -43.59 32.22
C GLY A 760 -16.88 -42.90 32.57
N ALA A 761 -16.68 -42.63 33.86
CA ALA A 761 -15.51 -41.89 34.37
C ALA A 761 -14.19 -42.67 34.25
N ALA A 762 -14.22 -44.01 34.20
CA ALA A 762 -13.03 -44.85 34.09
C ALA A 762 -12.44 -44.82 32.66
N GLU A 763 -13.30 -44.76 31.65
CA GLU A 763 -13.00 -44.73 30.23
C GLU A 763 -12.37 -43.37 29.84
N LEU A 764 -12.83 -42.28 30.46
CA LEU A 764 -12.16 -40.96 30.38
C LEU A 764 -10.73 -40.99 30.92
N GLY A 765 -10.48 -41.78 31.96
CA GLY A 765 -9.14 -41.98 32.52
C GLY A 765 -8.18 -42.67 31.55
N LEU A 766 -8.68 -43.58 30.70
CA LEU A 766 -7.91 -44.22 29.64
C LEU A 766 -7.55 -43.23 28.53
N LEU A 767 -8.53 -42.43 28.09
CA LEU A 767 -8.33 -41.39 27.07
C LEU A 767 -7.40 -40.26 27.56
N SER A 768 -7.46 -39.90 28.85
CA SER A 768 -6.56 -38.91 29.44
C SER A 768 -5.08 -39.34 29.41
N ARG A 769 -4.78 -40.64 29.36
CA ARG A 769 -3.39 -41.15 29.26
C ARG A 769 -2.78 -40.94 27.88
N GLU A 770 -3.59 -40.77 26.85
CA GLU A 770 -3.14 -40.42 25.49
C GLU A 770 -2.74 -38.94 25.35
N LYS A 771 -2.75 -38.15 26.44
CA LYS A 771 -2.55 -36.69 26.42
C LYS A 771 -3.55 -35.95 25.52
N LEU A 772 -4.74 -36.52 25.34
CA LEU A 772 -5.84 -35.84 24.68
C LEU A 772 -6.20 -34.61 25.51
N LEU A 773 -6.20 -33.45 24.86
CA LEU A 773 -6.74 -32.25 25.50
C LEU A 773 -8.25 -32.46 25.59
N LEU A 774 -8.80 -32.47 26.80
CA LEU A 774 -10.24 -32.71 27.11
C LEU A 774 -11.20 -31.65 26.51
N ARG A 775 -10.76 -30.88 25.52
CA ARG A 775 -11.41 -29.71 24.95
C ARG A 775 -12.52 -30.07 23.91
N ASP A 776 -12.74 -31.36 23.61
CA ASP A 776 -13.44 -31.83 22.40
C ASP A 776 -14.38 -33.03 22.62
N LEU A 777 -14.87 -33.18 23.84
CA LEU A 777 -15.66 -34.34 24.20
C LEU A 777 -17.12 -34.18 23.76
N ILE A 778 -17.62 -35.00 22.85
CA ILE A 778 -19.04 -35.15 22.49
C ILE A 778 -19.58 -36.37 23.26
N GLY A 779 -20.63 -36.20 24.06
CA GLY A 779 -21.05 -37.18 25.05
C GLY A 779 -22.51 -37.62 24.91
N THR A 780 -22.84 -38.77 25.51
CA THR A 780 -24.22 -39.23 25.67
C THR A 780 -24.92 -38.55 26.85
N ASP A 781 -26.17 -38.95 27.13
CA ASP A 781 -27.02 -38.50 28.25
C ASP A 781 -26.32 -38.56 29.62
N ARG A 782 -25.23 -39.33 29.74
CA ARG A 782 -24.41 -39.45 30.97
C ARG A 782 -23.41 -38.31 31.17
N MET A 783 -23.31 -37.36 30.25
CA MET A 783 -22.29 -36.31 30.33
C MET A 783 -22.41 -35.42 31.57
N ARG A 784 -23.61 -35.23 32.11
CA ARG A 784 -23.80 -34.48 33.36
C ARG A 784 -23.18 -35.16 34.56
N GLU A 785 -23.22 -36.48 34.59
CA GLU A 785 -22.58 -37.29 35.63
C GLU A 785 -21.05 -37.18 35.49
N VAL A 786 -20.55 -37.27 34.26
CA VAL A 786 -19.14 -37.07 33.92
C VAL A 786 -18.64 -35.68 34.32
N HIS A 787 -19.36 -34.60 33.98
CA HIS A 787 -19.00 -33.23 34.33
C HIS A 787 -18.89 -33.04 35.84
N ARG A 788 -19.84 -33.62 36.60
CA ARG A 788 -19.84 -33.59 38.07
C ARG A 788 -18.59 -34.28 38.65
N VAL A 789 -18.22 -35.44 38.11
CA VAL A 789 -17.03 -36.20 38.54
C VAL A 789 -15.74 -35.45 38.15
N ALA A 790 -15.66 -34.90 36.95
CA ALA A 790 -14.52 -34.11 36.47
C ALA A 790 -14.30 -32.84 37.31
N GLY A 791 -15.40 -32.16 37.67
CA GLY A 791 -15.38 -31.01 38.58
C GLY A 791 -14.85 -31.36 39.98
N ALA A 792 -15.23 -32.53 40.52
CA ALA A 792 -14.69 -33.04 41.79
C ALA A 792 -13.19 -33.41 41.70
N ALA A 793 -12.71 -33.79 40.51
CA ALA A 793 -11.30 -34.09 40.24
C ALA A 793 -10.45 -32.84 39.91
N GLY A 794 -11.03 -31.63 39.95
CA GLY A 794 -10.32 -30.37 39.65
C GLY A 794 -10.01 -30.15 38.17
N VAL A 795 -10.68 -30.88 37.27
CA VAL A 795 -10.53 -30.73 35.82
C VAL A 795 -11.52 -29.66 35.34
N PRO A 796 -11.05 -28.53 34.76
CA PRO A 796 -11.93 -27.47 34.30
C PRO A 796 -12.67 -27.92 33.03
N LEU A 797 -13.94 -28.29 33.18
CA LEU A 797 -14.83 -28.69 32.09
C LEU A 797 -15.93 -27.63 31.91
N THR A 798 -16.20 -27.26 30.67
CA THR A 798 -17.35 -26.41 30.30
C THR A 798 -18.39 -27.31 29.64
N LEU A 799 -19.67 -27.13 29.96
CA LEU A 799 -20.77 -27.90 29.39
C LEU A 799 -21.75 -26.95 28.71
N TYR A 800 -22.22 -27.28 27.51
CA TYR A 800 -23.23 -26.53 26.79
C TYR A 800 -24.53 -27.33 26.72
N LEU A 801 -25.61 -26.76 27.25
CA LEU A 801 -26.94 -27.37 27.24
C LEU A 801 -27.79 -26.73 26.14
N PHE A 802 -28.45 -27.57 25.34
CA PHE A 802 -29.36 -27.15 24.28
C PHE A 802 -30.79 -27.55 24.68
N GLY A 803 -31.73 -26.58 24.70
CA GLY A 803 -33.15 -26.85 24.90
C GLY A 803 -33.66 -26.97 26.35
N GLU A 804 -32.85 -26.67 27.37
CA GLU A 804 -33.23 -26.83 28.80
C GLU A 804 -33.61 -25.55 29.56
N GLY A 805 -34.13 -24.54 28.86
CA GLY A 805 -34.51 -23.26 29.46
C GLY A 805 -33.34 -22.27 29.58
N PRO A 806 -33.58 -21.07 30.15
CA PRO A 806 -32.62 -19.97 30.12
C PRO A 806 -31.47 -20.15 31.14
N GLN A 807 -30.37 -19.41 30.92
CA GLN A 807 -29.17 -19.47 31.74
C GLN A 807 -29.42 -19.08 33.19
N ASN A 808 -29.01 -19.94 34.12
CA ASN A 808 -29.02 -19.67 35.56
C ASN A 808 -27.61 -19.35 36.09
N ALA A 809 -27.53 -18.47 37.09
CA ALA A 809 -26.26 -18.05 37.70
C ALA A 809 -25.55 -19.22 38.42
N GLY A 810 -26.30 -20.11 39.06
CA GLY A 810 -25.77 -21.29 39.74
C GLY A 810 -25.09 -22.29 38.80
N ASP A 811 -25.61 -22.44 37.59
CA ASP A 811 -25.07 -23.33 36.56
C ASP A 811 -23.85 -22.72 35.88
N ALA A 812 -23.89 -21.41 35.57
CA ALA A 812 -22.74 -20.67 35.07
C ALA A 812 -21.54 -20.75 36.02
N GLY A 813 -21.79 -20.65 37.34
CA GLY A 813 -20.76 -20.80 38.38
C GLY A 813 -20.13 -22.20 38.45
N LYS A 814 -20.81 -23.23 37.92
CA LYS A 814 -20.31 -24.61 37.79
C LYS A 814 -19.69 -24.90 36.42
N GLY A 815 -19.62 -23.90 35.53
CA GLY A 815 -19.11 -24.09 34.17
C GLY A 815 -20.14 -24.68 33.20
N ILE A 816 -21.44 -24.55 33.48
CA ILE A 816 -22.53 -25.00 32.62
C ILE A 816 -23.18 -23.78 31.96
N PHE A 817 -23.20 -23.77 30.63
CA PHE A 817 -23.70 -22.67 29.80
C PHE A 817 -24.83 -23.15 28.89
N THR A 818 -25.70 -22.23 28.52
CA THR A 818 -26.84 -22.48 27.63
C THR A 818 -26.50 -22.05 26.21
N ALA A 819 -27.01 -22.80 25.25
CA ALA A 819 -27.06 -22.44 23.85
C ALA A 819 -28.46 -22.73 23.31
N HIS A 820 -28.89 -21.95 22.35
CA HIS A 820 -30.21 -22.10 21.73
C HIS A 820 -30.05 -22.37 20.24
N GLU A 821 -30.82 -23.36 19.81
CA GLU A 821 -30.95 -23.74 18.41
C GLU A 821 -32.41 -23.61 18.00
N SER A 822 -32.64 -23.25 16.75
CA SER A 822 -33.94 -23.35 16.11
C SER A 822 -33.79 -23.45 14.60
N ALA A 823 -34.77 -24.08 13.94
CA ALA A 823 -34.79 -24.31 12.49
C ALA A 823 -33.48 -24.91 11.93
N GLY A 824 -32.85 -25.79 12.70
CA GLY A 824 -31.63 -26.45 12.30
C GLY A 824 -30.39 -25.55 12.25
N ARG A 825 -30.36 -24.49 13.06
CA ARG A 825 -29.21 -23.59 13.25
C ARG A 825 -29.01 -23.31 14.73
N VAL A 826 -27.75 -23.16 15.13
CA VAL A 826 -27.41 -22.58 16.43
C VAL A 826 -27.57 -21.07 16.29
N LEU A 827 -28.45 -20.47 17.09
CA LEU A 827 -28.79 -19.05 17.00
C LEU A 827 -27.99 -18.21 18.01
N SER A 828 -27.90 -18.69 19.24
CA SER A 828 -27.24 -17.99 20.35
C SER A 828 -26.53 -18.96 21.28
N PHE A 829 -25.52 -18.45 22.00
CA PHE A 829 -24.89 -19.21 23.08
C PHE A 829 -24.29 -18.28 24.15
N SER A 830 -24.23 -18.78 25.37
CA SER A 830 -23.64 -18.09 26.53
C SER A 830 -22.16 -18.43 26.65
N MET A 831 -21.31 -17.45 26.96
CA MET A 831 -19.87 -17.66 27.11
C MET A 831 -19.40 -17.64 28.56
N PRO A 832 -18.39 -18.47 28.89
CA PRO A 832 -17.71 -18.36 30.16
C PRO A 832 -17.05 -16.98 30.34
N PRO A 833 -17.12 -16.41 31.57
CA PRO A 833 -16.45 -15.14 31.87
C PRO A 833 -14.93 -15.29 31.74
N ASP A 834 -14.24 -14.22 31.30
CA ASP A 834 -12.78 -14.17 31.35
C ASP A 834 -12.32 -14.18 32.82
N PRO A 835 -11.30 -14.96 33.23
CA PRO A 835 -10.83 -15.01 34.62
C PRO A 835 -10.43 -13.65 35.23
N VAL A 836 -10.18 -12.61 34.42
CA VAL A 836 -9.95 -11.22 34.90
C VAL A 836 -11.24 -10.56 35.44
N ILE A 837 -12.39 -11.17 35.20
CA ILE A 837 -13.72 -10.64 35.44
C ILE A 837 -14.41 -11.63 36.37
N ASN A 838 -14.31 -11.41 37.68
CA ASN A 838 -14.91 -12.29 38.66
C ASN A 838 -15.69 -11.54 39.75
N LYS A 839 -16.88 -12.11 40.01
CA LYS A 839 -17.76 -12.01 41.19
C LYS A 839 -18.61 -10.75 41.37
N GLY A 840 -19.90 -10.88 41.05
CA GLY A 840 -20.97 -10.08 41.64
C GLY A 840 -22.08 -9.65 40.68
N ASP A 841 -21.80 -9.56 39.38
CA ASP A 841 -22.75 -9.02 38.41
C ASP A 841 -23.72 -10.07 37.85
N VAL A 842 -24.99 -9.69 37.78
CA VAL A 842 -26.12 -10.46 37.19
C VAL A 842 -25.96 -10.66 35.66
N ALA A 843 -25.05 -9.90 35.02
CA ALA A 843 -24.72 -10.00 33.61
C ALA A 843 -23.29 -9.51 33.31
N HIS A 844 -22.62 -10.12 32.33
CA HIS A 844 -21.35 -9.65 31.77
C HIS A 844 -21.32 -9.88 30.24
N PRO A 845 -20.46 -9.21 29.42
CA PRO A 845 -20.30 -9.43 27.97
C PRO A 845 -20.32 -10.86 27.39
N GLY A 846 -20.22 -11.90 28.21
CA GLY A 846 -20.29 -13.30 27.80
C GLY A 846 -21.60 -14.02 28.15
N TRP A 847 -22.27 -13.72 29.27
CA TRP A 847 -23.50 -14.40 29.70
C TRP A 847 -24.40 -13.46 30.52
N MET A 848 -25.70 -13.77 30.57
CA MET A 848 -26.71 -13.04 31.34
C MET A 848 -27.71 -14.02 31.95
N GLU A 849 -28.10 -13.80 33.22
CA GLU A 849 -29.14 -14.58 33.88
C GLU A 849 -30.50 -14.41 33.17
N GLN A 850 -31.28 -15.49 33.08
CA GLN A 850 -32.56 -15.54 32.34
C GLN A 850 -32.41 -15.25 30.82
N SER A 851 -31.25 -15.55 30.23
CA SER A 851 -31.04 -15.47 28.78
C SER A 851 -30.63 -16.81 28.18
N TYR A 852 -30.93 -17.02 26.91
CA TYR A 852 -30.49 -18.15 26.09
C TYR A 852 -29.15 -17.87 25.39
N GLY A 853 -28.37 -16.92 25.91
CA GLY A 853 -27.08 -16.50 25.37
C GLY A 853 -27.15 -15.36 24.36
N ARG A 854 -25.98 -14.97 23.81
CA ARG A 854 -25.89 -13.90 22.80
C ARG A 854 -26.10 -14.45 21.40
N MET A 855 -26.89 -13.73 20.61
CA MET A 855 -27.08 -13.98 19.19
C MET A 855 -25.73 -13.99 18.46
N LEU A 856 -25.52 -15.01 17.63
CA LEU A 856 -24.36 -15.08 16.76
C LEU A 856 -24.37 -13.93 15.73
N PRO A 857 -23.20 -13.38 15.38
CA PRO A 857 -23.11 -12.36 14.35
C PRO A 857 -23.56 -12.93 13.02
N GLY A 858 -24.21 -12.15 12.15
CA GLY A 858 -24.69 -12.61 10.84
C GLY A 858 -26.20 -12.88 10.76
N PHE A 859 -26.88 -13.05 11.90
CA PHE A 859 -28.34 -13.04 11.95
C PHE A 859 -28.87 -11.61 11.95
N VAL A 860 -29.82 -11.34 11.05
CA VAL A 860 -30.56 -10.09 11.00
C VAL A 860 -31.78 -10.24 11.90
N VAL A 861 -31.80 -9.48 13.00
CA VAL A 861 -32.85 -9.53 14.01
C VAL A 861 -33.81 -8.37 13.80
N HIS A 862 -35.10 -8.66 13.69
CA HIS A 862 -36.17 -7.68 13.61
C HIS A 862 -37.21 -7.96 14.70
N GLY A 863 -37.33 -7.08 15.68
CA GLY A 863 -38.40 -7.18 16.70
C GLY A 863 -39.76 -6.89 16.07
N THR A 864 -40.75 -7.73 16.37
CA THR A 864 -42.17 -7.54 16.01
C THR A 864 -43.00 -7.41 17.29
N GLU A 865 -44.27 -7.00 17.19
CA GLU A 865 -45.15 -6.92 18.36
C GLU A 865 -45.38 -8.29 19.02
N GLU A 866 -45.24 -9.37 18.26
CA GLU A 866 -45.51 -10.74 18.71
C GLU A 866 -44.22 -11.55 19.02
N GLY A 867 -43.02 -10.98 18.80
CA GLY A 867 -41.75 -11.68 19.05
C GLY A 867 -40.57 -11.15 18.23
N VAL A 868 -39.74 -12.06 17.68
CA VAL A 868 -38.56 -11.73 16.87
C VAL A 868 -38.61 -12.46 15.53
N GLU A 869 -38.40 -11.72 14.44
CA GLU A 869 -38.11 -12.27 13.12
C GLU A 869 -36.59 -12.29 12.87
N LEU A 870 -36.07 -13.46 12.49
CA LEU A 870 -34.68 -13.69 12.12
C LEU A 870 -34.56 -13.93 10.62
N SER A 871 -33.58 -13.29 10.00
CA SER A 871 -33.28 -13.46 8.58
C SER A 871 -31.79 -13.32 8.29
N GLY A 872 -31.38 -13.47 7.04
CA GLY A 872 -30.00 -13.33 6.58
C GLY A 872 -29.50 -14.56 5.82
N ARG A 873 -28.28 -14.49 5.28
CA ARG A 873 -27.69 -15.53 4.41
C ARG A 873 -27.53 -16.92 5.05
N MET A 874 -27.76 -17.03 6.35
CA MET A 874 -27.62 -18.27 7.13
C MET A 874 -28.86 -19.13 7.14
N LEU A 875 -30.01 -18.49 6.92
CA LEU A 875 -31.31 -19.11 6.92
C LEU A 875 -31.79 -19.13 5.47
N SER A 876 -32.26 -20.28 5.01
CA SER A 876 -32.90 -20.40 3.70
C SER A 876 -34.24 -19.64 3.65
N GLN A 877 -34.89 -19.49 4.81
CA GLN A 877 -36.16 -18.78 4.97
C GLN A 877 -36.16 -17.96 6.25
N LYS A 878 -37.04 -16.95 6.31
CA LYS A 878 -37.24 -16.16 7.53
C LYS A 878 -37.75 -17.05 8.66
N LEU A 879 -37.18 -16.92 9.85
CA LEU A 879 -37.57 -17.64 11.05
C LEU A 879 -38.27 -16.68 12.01
N VAL A 880 -39.50 -17.00 12.41
CA VAL A 880 -40.26 -16.20 13.38
C VAL A 880 -40.25 -16.94 14.71
N LEU A 881 -39.82 -16.25 15.76
CA LEU A 881 -39.80 -16.72 17.14
C LEU A 881 -40.83 -15.91 17.96
N PRO A 882 -42.08 -16.40 18.08
CA PRO A 882 -43.13 -15.70 18.82
C PRO A 882 -42.88 -15.78 20.33
N GLY A 883 -43.05 -14.66 21.06
CA GLY A 883 -42.75 -14.60 22.49
C GLY A 883 -41.25 -14.55 22.82
N TRP A 884 -40.41 -14.13 21.86
CA TRP A 884 -38.98 -13.94 22.06
C TRP A 884 -38.58 -12.49 21.91
N SER A 885 -37.51 -12.08 22.58
CA SER A 885 -36.92 -10.75 22.48
C SER A 885 -35.39 -10.82 22.40
N VAL A 886 -34.78 -9.82 21.77
CA VAL A 886 -33.33 -9.64 21.75
C VAL A 886 -32.98 -8.26 22.29
N ASP A 887 -32.20 -8.21 23.37
CA ASP A 887 -31.86 -6.95 24.03
C ASP A 887 -30.81 -6.11 23.24
N GLU A 888 -30.58 -4.87 23.67
CA GLU A 888 -29.60 -3.97 23.05
C GLU A 888 -28.15 -4.48 23.12
N ARG A 889 -27.87 -5.50 23.95
CA ARG A 889 -26.59 -6.20 24.03
C ARG A 889 -26.60 -7.52 23.24
N GLY A 890 -27.73 -7.93 22.69
CA GLY A 890 -27.92 -9.06 21.78
C GLY A 890 -28.17 -10.38 22.49
N PHE A 891 -28.57 -10.33 23.76
CA PHE A 891 -29.02 -11.51 24.48
C PHE A 891 -30.42 -11.87 24.02
N LEU A 892 -30.60 -13.15 23.69
CA LEU A 892 -31.88 -13.74 23.34
C LEU A 892 -32.58 -14.20 24.62
N SER A 893 -33.82 -13.77 24.84
CA SER A 893 -34.64 -14.14 25.99
C SER A 893 -36.08 -14.39 25.56
N GLU A 894 -36.74 -15.32 26.23
CA GLU A 894 -38.19 -15.56 26.10
C GLU A 894 -38.91 -14.51 26.96
N SER A 895 -39.98 -13.91 26.42
CA SER A 895 -40.68 -12.74 26.98
C SER A 895 -41.74 -13.09 28.01
#